data_AF-A0A9D3ZLT1-F1
#
_entry.id   AF-A0A9D3ZLT1-F1
#
_cell.length_a   1.000
_cell.length_b   1.000
_cell.length_c   1.000
_cell.angle_alpha   90.00
_cell.angle_beta   90.00
_cell.angle_gamma   90.00
#
_symmetry.space_group_name_H-M   'P 1'
#
loop_
_entity.id
_entity.type
_entity.pdbx_description
1 polymer ?
#
loop_
_entity_poly.entity_id
_entity_poly.type
_entity_poly.pdbx_seq_one_letter_code
_entity_poly.pdbx_strand_id
1 'polypeptide(L)'
;MEGKCEEQPWLNGEKKEPKYSHGFCSAEIQTLASVAEVFFPSLPPDSGFQGKETKPSKAVQSFLKASASQPPFPDEVAELLGKRAFIESVIMVRIVLMLLWTRVGSLLLCGRQCLGKERPFINDFGSMGLEKREKVMQNWLEHGFLFTPIRAAFIYLKVFCLFVYFSRVGEDGDNPAWEAIGYNVDKVEDQPQARKERPLQKGMIETVHEKDSTLYRSLSQKGLLVTEDTQQNVYRIKCDAVVIGSGCGGGVAAAMLAGSGLKVVVVEKGNYFTSTDYSPFEGPSMDKLYESGGILPSLDGQLLILAGSTVGGGSAVNWSACIKTPKSVLKEWAEDCKIPLFGSNEYVSAMETVCERIGVTHDCKEEGFQNQVLRKGCENLGLKVEKVPRNSSESHYCGSCGFGCRRGDKKGTDRTWLVDAVNNNAVIITGCKAERFILERNKVGSVRKMKCLGVIAKPSNQNITKELHIEAKVTISACGALLTPLLMHSSGLKNRNIGQNLHLHPVLMAWGYFPDSDSKFKGKAYEGGIITSVHKVVGNDNKVQAIIETPSLGPAQYSAVCPWVSGLDMKARMLKFSRTAHMITIIRDQGSGKVHAGGRVTYKFEEVDRQNLRAGLRQSLRILVAAGAVEVGTHRSDGQRIRCKGITNEELEEFLDSVSMLTSPLSTGENWVVHTTAHQMGSCRMGINEKEGAVDENGETWEAEGLFVCDASVLPSAVGVNPMITVQSTAYCLSKKIAESLRQQK
;
A
#
# COMPACT_ATOMS: atom_id res chain seq x y z
N MET A 1 -40.01 -9.33 47.40
CA MET A 1 -41.28 -9.85 46.85
C MET A 1 -41.15 -9.73 45.34
N GLU A 2 -40.55 -10.70 44.65
CA GLU A 2 -41.14 -11.95 44.15
C GLU A 2 -42.32 -11.76 43.18
N GLY A 3 -42.21 -12.41 42.00
CA GLY A 3 -43.28 -12.71 41.03
C GLY A 3 -42.96 -12.24 39.61
N LYS A 4 -42.20 -12.98 38.77
CA LYS A 4 -42.51 -14.13 37.88
C LYS A 4 -43.28 -13.83 36.58
N CYS A 5 -42.66 -14.32 35.50
CA CYS A 5 -43.02 -14.57 34.10
C CYS A 5 -44.48 -14.48 33.63
N GLU A 6 -44.64 -13.98 32.39
CA GLU A 6 -45.41 -14.66 31.34
C GLU A 6 -44.64 -14.64 30.00
N GLU A 7 -44.63 -15.80 29.33
CA GLU A 7 -44.07 -16.07 28.00
C GLU A 7 -45.12 -15.86 26.89
N GLN A 8 -44.61 -15.80 25.65
CA GLN A 8 -45.22 -16.13 24.34
C GLN A 8 -45.57 -14.95 23.39
N PRO A 9 -45.76 -15.19 22.07
CA PRO A 9 -44.77 -15.71 21.12
C PRO A 9 -44.82 -14.91 19.79
N TRP A 10 -43.68 -14.60 19.17
CA TRP A 10 -43.71 -14.05 17.79
C TRP A 10 -42.83 -14.85 16.85
N LEU A 11 -43.46 -15.90 16.30
CA LEU A 11 -43.22 -16.34 14.93
C LEU A 11 -43.62 -15.19 13.99
N ASN A 12 -42.64 -14.42 13.53
CA ASN A 12 -42.70 -13.81 12.21
C ASN A 12 -41.27 -13.78 11.67
N GLY A 13 -41.05 -14.59 10.64
CA GLY A 13 -39.80 -14.70 9.93
C GLY A 13 -39.51 -13.44 9.15
N GLU A 14 -38.86 -12.48 9.79
CA GLU A 14 -37.96 -11.58 9.08
C GLU A 14 -36.72 -12.40 8.72
N LYS A 15 -36.57 -12.71 7.42
CA LYS A 15 -35.28 -13.13 6.89
C LYS A 15 -34.30 -11.99 7.19
N LYS A 16 -33.55 -12.09 8.30
CA LYS A 16 -32.33 -11.32 8.48
C LYS A 16 -31.49 -11.59 7.24
N GLU A 17 -31.26 -10.56 6.44
CA GLU A 17 -30.28 -10.64 5.37
C GLU A 17 -28.97 -11.18 5.98
N PRO A 18 -28.28 -12.13 5.31
CA PRO A 18 -27.03 -12.65 5.85
C PRO A 18 -26.06 -11.47 6.02
N LYS A 19 -25.53 -11.30 7.25
CA LYS A 19 -24.60 -10.22 7.60
C LYS A 19 -23.35 -10.19 6.71
N TYR A 20 -23.02 -11.32 6.08
CA TYR A 20 -21.89 -11.51 5.20
C TYR A 20 -22.33 -12.07 3.84
N SER A 21 -21.64 -11.66 2.77
CA SER A 21 -21.98 -11.96 1.37
C SER A 21 -20.89 -12.75 0.65
N HIS A 22 -19.92 -13.26 1.40
CA HIS A 22 -18.67 -13.85 0.90
C HIS A 22 -18.83 -15.09 -0.01
N GLY A 23 -19.96 -15.78 -0.01
CA GLY A 23 -20.20 -16.95 -0.88
C GLY A 23 -19.46 -18.23 -0.50
N PHE A 24 -18.65 -18.23 0.57
CA PHE A 24 -18.14 -19.43 1.25
C PHE A 24 -19.28 -20.21 1.92
N CYS A 25 -19.27 -21.53 1.83
CA CYS A 25 -20.23 -22.40 2.49
C CYS A 25 -19.85 -22.66 3.96
N SER A 26 -20.80 -23.18 4.75
CA SER A 26 -20.58 -23.41 6.18
C SER A 26 -19.39 -24.33 6.49
N ALA A 27 -19.12 -25.32 5.64
CA ALA A 27 -17.98 -26.22 5.78
C ALA A 27 -16.63 -25.50 5.56
N GLU A 28 -16.57 -24.60 4.58
CA GLU A 28 -15.40 -23.76 4.34
C GLU A 28 -15.16 -22.82 5.52
N ILE A 29 -16.20 -22.21 6.08
CA ILE A 29 -16.10 -21.31 7.25
C ILE A 29 -15.65 -22.05 8.52
N GLN A 30 -16.20 -23.24 8.80
CA GLN A 30 -15.76 -24.06 9.94
C GLN A 30 -14.29 -24.47 9.83
N THR A 31 -13.86 -24.81 8.62
CA THR A 31 -12.46 -25.16 8.35
C THR A 31 -11.57 -23.93 8.46
N LEU A 32 -12.02 -22.77 7.96
CA LEU A 32 -11.33 -21.50 8.11
C LEU A 32 -11.18 -21.10 9.58
N ALA A 33 -12.17 -21.33 10.43
CA ALA A 33 -12.07 -21.12 11.87
C ALA A 33 -10.98 -22.00 12.49
N SER A 34 -10.92 -23.27 12.09
CA SER A 34 -9.89 -24.22 12.53
C SER A 34 -8.49 -23.81 12.05
N VAL A 35 -8.39 -23.23 10.86
CA VAL A 35 -7.14 -22.68 10.29
C VAL A 35 -6.73 -21.42 11.04
N ALA A 36 -7.65 -20.50 11.30
CA ALA A 36 -7.42 -19.26 12.02
C ALA A 36 -6.94 -19.52 13.46
N GLU A 37 -7.47 -20.57 14.11
CA GLU A 37 -6.99 -21.02 15.42
C GLU A 37 -5.50 -21.35 15.41
N VAL A 38 -5.00 -21.97 14.34
CA VAL A 38 -3.56 -22.33 14.26
C VAL A 38 -2.70 -21.07 14.19
N PHE A 39 -3.13 -20.08 13.41
CA PHE A 39 -2.39 -18.83 13.29
C PHE A 39 -2.36 -18.03 14.59
N PHE A 40 -3.48 -18.03 15.31
CA PHE A 40 -3.64 -17.28 16.55
C PHE A 40 -4.50 -18.07 17.55
N PRO A 41 -3.89 -19.01 18.30
CA PRO A 41 -4.61 -19.96 19.16
C PRO A 41 -4.95 -19.38 20.53
N SER A 42 -5.86 -20.04 21.26
CA SER A 42 -5.97 -19.85 22.71
C SER A 42 -4.83 -20.58 23.42
N LEU A 43 -4.09 -19.86 24.26
CA LEU A 43 -2.96 -20.41 25.03
C LEU A 43 -3.21 -20.26 26.54
N PRO A 44 -2.75 -21.22 27.37
CA PRO A 44 -2.83 -21.09 28.81
C PRO A 44 -2.01 -19.87 29.31
N PRO A 45 -2.38 -19.25 30.44
CA PRO A 45 -1.67 -18.06 30.96
C PRO A 45 -0.17 -18.29 31.23
N ASP A 46 0.22 -19.53 31.54
CA ASP A 46 1.58 -19.90 31.93
C ASP A 46 2.45 -20.41 30.76
N SER A 47 2.10 -20.07 29.52
CA SER A 47 2.72 -20.59 28.28
C SER A 47 4.17 -20.15 28.00
N GLY A 48 4.98 -19.90 29.04
CA GLY A 48 6.43 -19.72 28.88
C GLY A 48 6.88 -18.29 28.51
N PHE A 49 6.04 -17.27 28.66
CA PHE A 49 6.44 -15.87 28.51
C PHE A 49 7.31 -15.41 29.70
N GLN A 50 8.57 -15.84 29.73
CA GLN A 50 9.52 -15.48 30.78
C GLN A 50 10.06 -14.06 30.56
N GLY A 51 9.45 -13.09 31.22
CA GLY A 51 10.05 -11.82 31.64
C GLY A 51 9.92 -11.70 33.16
N LYS A 52 10.88 -11.06 33.82
CA LYS A 52 11.02 -10.98 35.30
C LYS A 52 9.86 -10.28 36.06
N GLU A 53 8.72 -10.02 35.45
CA GLU A 53 7.59 -9.37 36.12
C GLU A 53 6.60 -10.38 36.71
N THR A 54 6.20 -10.08 37.95
CA THR A 54 5.16 -10.73 38.74
C THR A 54 3.79 -10.67 38.05
N LYS A 55 3.33 -11.81 37.54
CA LYS A 55 1.99 -12.06 36.93
C LYS A 55 1.64 -11.16 35.72
N PRO A 56 1.32 -11.74 34.54
CA PRO A 56 0.93 -10.95 33.37
C PRO A 56 -0.32 -10.09 33.65
N SER A 57 -0.39 -8.88 33.08
CA SER A 57 -1.54 -7.99 33.21
C SER A 57 -2.83 -8.66 32.72
N LYS A 58 -4.00 -8.16 33.15
CA LYS A 58 -5.30 -8.70 32.70
C LYS A 58 -5.44 -8.66 31.17
N ALA A 59 -4.96 -7.60 30.53
CA ALA A 59 -4.95 -7.46 29.07
C ALA A 59 -4.11 -8.55 28.41
N VAL A 60 -2.89 -8.79 28.92
CA VAL A 60 -2.01 -9.87 28.40
C VAL A 60 -2.65 -11.24 28.62
N GLN A 61 -3.25 -11.51 29.78
CA GLN A 61 -3.96 -12.78 30.01
C GLN A 61 -5.14 -12.98 29.05
N SER A 62 -5.91 -11.91 28.78
CA SER A 62 -7.01 -11.93 27.81
C SER A 62 -6.49 -12.22 26.40
N PHE A 63 -5.43 -11.52 25.99
CA PHE A 63 -4.75 -11.70 24.71
C PHE A 63 -4.23 -13.14 24.52
N LEU A 64 -3.66 -13.76 25.55
CA LEU A 64 -3.20 -15.14 25.49
C LEU A 64 -4.36 -16.13 25.32
N LYS A 65 -5.48 -15.91 26.02
CA LYS A 65 -6.68 -16.75 25.92
C LYS A 65 -7.48 -16.54 24.63
N ALA A 66 -7.32 -15.40 23.96
CA ALA A 66 -8.06 -15.09 22.75
C ALA A 66 -7.62 -15.96 21.55
N SER A 67 -8.57 -16.31 20.70
CA SER A 67 -8.37 -17.11 19.49
C SER A 67 -9.01 -16.44 18.28
N ALA A 68 -8.37 -16.54 17.11
CA ALA A 68 -8.96 -16.07 15.85
C ALA A 68 -10.03 -17.02 15.27
N SER A 69 -10.32 -18.14 15.92
CA SER A 69 -11.37 -19.08 15.51
C SER A 69 -12.79 -18.64 15.86
N GLN A 70 -12.95 -17.66 16.76
CA GLN A 70 -14.26 -17.29 17.28
C GLN A 70 -15.06 -16.44 16.29
N PRO A 71 -16.38 -16.60 16.18
CA PRO A 71 -17.21 -15.68 15.42
C PRO A 71 -17.10 -14.24 15.95
N PRO A 72 -17.18 -13.21 15.09
CA PRO A 72 -17.38 -13.26 13.64
C PRO A 72 -16.09 -13.35 12.79
N PHE A 73 -14.92 -13.64 13.38
CA PHE A 73 -13.63 -13.49 12.69
C PHE A 73 -13.51 -14.31 11.39
N PRO A 74 -13.88 -15.60 11.33
CA PRO A 74 -13.78 -16.38 10.09
C PRO A 74 -14.62 -15.82 8.94
N ASP A 75 -15.83 -15.33 9.23
CA ASP A 75 -16.72 -14.73 8.22
C ASP A 75 -16.13 -13.40 7.68
N GLU A 76 -15.57 -12.56 8.56
CA GLU A 76 -14.89 -11.32 8.16
C GLU A 76 -13.64 -11.60 7.29
N VAL A 77 -12.90 -12.65 7.60
CA VAL A 77 -11.75 -13.12 6.79
C VAL A 77 -12.22 -13.54 5.40
N ALA A 78 -13.27 -14.36 5.31
CA ALA A 78 -13.83 -14.79 4.02
C ALA A 78 -14.35 -13.61 3.19
N GLU A 79 -15.00 -12.64 3.83
CA GLU A 79 -15.51 -11.42 3.19
C GLU A 79 -14.38 -10.54 2.64
N LEU A 80 -13.32 -10.29 3.43
CA LEU A 80 -12.17 -9.52 2.95
C LEU A 80 -11.41 -10.26 1.85
N LEU A 81 -11.27 -11.58 1.95
CA LEU A 81 -10.60 -12.39 0.94
C LEU A 81 -11.33 -12.30 -0.40
N GLY A 82 -12.66 -12.40 -0.40
CA GLY A 82 -13.48 -12.23 -1.60
C GLY A 82 -13.41 -10.81 -2.20
N LYS A 83 -13.27 -9.78 -1.37
CA LYS A 83 -13.18 -8.38 -1.82
C LYS A 83 -11.81 -7.98 -2.36
N ARG A 84 -10.73 -8.52 -1.80
CA ARG A 84 -9.36 -7.99 -2.01
C ARG A 84 -8.43 -8.93 -2.78
N ALA A 85 -8.65 -10.25 -2.72
CA ALA A 85 -7.79 -11.19 -3.43
C ALA A 85 -8.23 -11.37 -4.90
N PHE A 86 -7.29 -11.82 -5.74
CA PHE A 86 -7.62 -12.23 -7.11
C PHE A 86 -8.56 -13.44 -7.11
N ILE A 87 -9.49 -13.51 -8.07
CA ILE A 87 -10.50 -14.57 -8.15
C ILE A 87 -9.87 -15.97 -8.17
N GLU A 88 -8.73 -16.13 -8.86
CA GLU A 88 -7.97 -17.37 -8.95
C GLU A 88 -7.40 -17.78 -7.57
N SER A 89 -7.00 -16.80 -6.75
CA SER A 89 -6.53 -17.01 -5.38
C SER A 89 -7.67 -17.35 -4.42
N VAL A 90 -8.85 -16.72 -4.60
CA VAL A 90 -10.07 -17.08 -3.86
C VAL A 90 -10.45 -18.54 -4.13
N ILE A 91 -10.48 -18.94 -5.40
CA ILE A 91 -10.79 -20.32 -5.81
C ILE A 91 -9.79 -21.30 -5.19
N MET A 92 -8.48 -20.99 -5.26
CA MET A 92 -7.44 -21.82 -4.67
C MET A 92 -7.63 -22.02 -3.15
N VAL A 93 -7.87 -20.94 -2.41
CA VAL A 93 -8.10 -21.01 -0.95
C VAL A 93 -9.33 -21.85 -0.64
N ARG A 94 -10.42 -21.65 -1.38
CA ARG A 94 -11.66 -22.43 -1.23
C ARG A 94 -11.44 -23.92 -1.44
N ILE A 95 -10.70 -24.31 -2.49
CA ILE A 95 -10.34 -25.71 -2.75
C ILE A 95 -9.57 -26.31 -1.57
N VAL A 96 -8.57 -25.58 -1.04
CA VAL A 96 -7.80 -26.04 0.12
C VAL A 96 -8.70 -26.23 1.35
N LEU A 97 -9.57 -25.26 1.65
CA LEU A 97 -10.52 -25.36 2.77
C LEU A 97 -11.49 -26.55 2.60
N MET A 98 -12.02 -26.77 1.41
CA MET A 98 -12.90 -27.92 1.14
C MET A 98 -12.17 -29.27 1.29
N LEU A 99 -10.92 -29.36 0.85
CA LEU A 99 -10.12 -30.58 1.00
C LEU A 99 -9.85 -30.87 2.49
N LEU A 100 -9.43 -29.86 3.25
CA LEU A 100 -9.21 -29.95 4.70
C LEU A 100 -10.47 -30.36 5.49
N TRP A 101 -11.65 -30.01 4.99
CA TRP A 101 -12.91 -30.42 5.63
C TRP A 101 -13.17 -31.93 5.54
N THR A 102 -12.69 -32.59 4.49
CA THR A 102 -12.88 -34.04 4.30
C THR A 102 -11.73 -34.85 4.90
N ARG A 103 -11.99 -36.09 5.33
CA ARG A 103 -10.93 -37.01 5.79
C ARG A 103 -9.94 -37.38 4.69
N VAL A 104 -10.44 -37.60 3.47
CA VAL A 104 -9.60 -37.96 2.31
C VAL A 104 -8.71 -36.79 1.90
N GLY A 105 -9.27 -35.58 1.82
CA GLY A 105 -8.49 -34.38 1.54
C GLY A 105 -7.53 -34.03 2.69
N SER A 106 -7.92 -34.27 3.95
CA SER A 106 -7.00 -34.15 5.09
C SER A 106 -5.84 -35.14 5.01
N LEU A 107 -6.07 -36.39 4.60
CA LEU A 107 -4.97 -37.33 4.36
C LEU A 107 -4.02 -36.82 3.26
N LEU A 108 -4.57 -36.21 2.20
CA LEU A 108 -3.80 -35.64 1.11
C LEU A 108 -2.95 -34.43 1.54
N LEU A 109 -3.54 -33.48 2.29
CA LEU A 109 -2.87 -32.21 2.62
C LEU A 109 -2.13 -32.23 3.96
N CYS A 110 -2.56 -33.05 4.92
CA CYS A 110 -1.96 -33.17 6.26
C CYS A 110 -1.01 -34.37 6.38
N GLY A 111 -1.04 -35.30 5.42
CA GLY A 111 -0.24 -36.53 5.45
C GLY A 111 -0.49 -37.36 6.70
N ARG A 112 0.56 -37.93 7.29
CA ARG A 112 0.44 -38.80 8.48
C ARG A 112 -0.06 -38.08 9.74
N GLN A 113 -0.05 -36.75 9.77
CA GLN A 113 -0.47 -35.99 10.95
C GLN A 113 -1.96 -36.15 11.26
N CYS A 114 -2.79 -36.41 10.24
CA CYS A 114 -4.22 -36.64 10.43
C CYS A 114 -4.55 -38.03 11.00
N LEU A 115 -3.56 -38.94 11.13
CA LEU A 115 -3.80 -40.28 11.65
C LEU A 115 -4.07 -40.26 13.17
N GLY A 116 -5.14 -40.92 13.57
CA GLY A 116 -5.59 -41.10 14.94
C GLY A 116 -5.43 -42.54 15.44
N LYS A 117 -5.51 -42.72 16.75
CA LYS A 117 -5.50 -44.05 17.39
C LYS A 117 -6.88 -44.71 17.42
N GLU A 118 -7.93 -43.91 17.32
CA GLU A 118 -9.33 -44.34 17.43
C GLU A 118 -10.01 -44.36 16.06
N ARG A 119 -11.06 -45.20 15.91
CA ARG A 119 -11.85 -45.19 14.67
C ARG A 119 -12.77 -43.96 14.66
N PRO A 120 -12.82 -43.21 13.55
CA PRO A 120 -12.10 -43.43 12.29
C PRO A 120 -10.64 -42.99 12.37
N PHE A 121 -9.72 -43.83 11.91
CA PHE A 121 -8.27 -43.62 12.04
C PHE A 121 -7.71 -42.41 11.27
N ILE A 122 -8.53 -41.75 10.45
CA ILE A 122 -8.18 -40.55 9.71
C ILE A 122 -9.13 -39.44 10.20
N ASN A 123 -8.55 -38.43 10.84
CA ASN A 123 -9.26 -37.23 11.27
C ASN A 123 -9.34 -36.23 10.10
N ASP A 124 -10.43 -35.50 10.00
CA ASP A 124 -10.44 -34.26 9.22
C ASP A 124 -9.62 -33.19 9.95
N PHE A 125 -9.25 -32.11 9.25
CA PHE A 125 -8.38 -31.09 9.83
C PHE A 125 -8.97 -30.46 11.11
N GLY A 126 -10.27 -30.15 11.12
CA GLY A 126 -10.93 -29.49 12.25
C GLY A 126 -10.96 -30.34 13.52
N SER A 127 -11.05 -31.67 13.39
CA SER A 127 -11.03 -32.59 14.53
C SER A 127 -9.62 -32.93 15.05
N MET A 128 -8.56 -32.50 14.36
CA MET A 128 -7.19 -32.67 14.84
C MET A 128 -6.87 -31.74 16.02
N GLY A 129 -6.11 -32.26 17.00
CA GLY A 129 -5.54 -31.44 18.08
C GLY A 129 -4.68 -30.29 17.53
N LEU A 130 -4.67 -29.16 18.23
CA LEU A 130 -4.02 -27.93 17.78
C LEU A 130 -2.54 -28.13 17.41
N GLU A 131 -1.77 -28.86 18.22
CA GLU A 131 -0.36 -29.16 17.95
C GLU A 131 -0.15 -29.89 16.61
N LYS A 132 -1.03 -30.85 16.29
CA LYS A 132 -0.97 -31.57 15.01
C LYS A 132 -1.30 -30.66 13.85
N ARG A 133 -2.32 -29.79 13.99
CA ARG A 133 -2.68 -28.81 12.96
C ARG A 133 -1.56 -27.79 12.73
N GLU A 134 -0.92 -27.33 13.80
CA GLU A 134 0.25 -26.46 13.73
C GLU A 134 1.39 -27.12 12.95
N LYS A 135 1.68 -28.39 13.27
CA LYS A 135 2.74 -29.14 12.55
C LYS A 135 2.41 -29.34 11.07
N VAL A 136 1.15 -29.55 10.70
CA VAL A 136 0.73 -29.61 9.29
C VAL A 136 1.08 -28.30 8.57
N MET A 137 0.72 -27.16 9.15
CA MET A 137 0.98 -25.86 8.56
C MET A 137 2.47 -25.51 8.50
N GLN A 138 3.25 -25.92 9.50
CA GLN A 138 4.71 -25.82 9.44
C GLN A 138 5.27 -26.63 8.28
N ASN A 139 4.80 -27.86 8.06
CA ASN A 139 5.24 -28.68 6.93
C ASN A 139 4.89 -28.06 5.57
N TRP A 140 3.78 -27.31 5.47
CA TRP A 140 3.42 -26.58 4.25
C TRP A 140 4.43 -25.47 3.88
N LEU A 141 5.19 -24.98 4.87
CA LEU A 141 6.25 -24.00 4.66
C LEU A 141 7.54 -24.65 4.16
N GLU A 142 7.84 -25.88 4.60
CA GLU A 142 9.09 -26.60 4.33
C GLU A 142 9.10 -27.33 2.96
N HIS A 143 7.97 -27.81 2.45
CA HIS A 143 7.97 -28.68 1.24
C HIS A 143 8.03 -27.93 -0.11
N GLY A 144 8.75 -28.50 -1.09
CA GLY A 144 8.96 -27.97 -2.46
C GLY A 144 7.85 -28.28 -3.50
N PHE A 145 8.20 -28.13 -4.79
CA PHE A 145 7.39 -28.04 -6.04
C PHE A 145 5.95 -28.60 -6.05
N LEU A 146 5.69 -29.78 -5.45
CA LEU A 146 4.34 -30.38 -5.38
C LEU A 146 3.36 -29.61 -4.46
N PHE A 147 3.87 -28.78 -3.56
CA PHE A 147 3.09 -28.07 -2.53
C PHE A 147 3.00 -26.54 -2.76
N THR A 148 3.50 -26.03 -3.88
CA THR A 148 3.51 -24.59 -4.17
C THR A 148 2.13 -23.92 -4.08
N PRO A 149 1.03 -24.50 -4.62
CA PRO A 149 -0.32 -23.93 -4.43
C PRO A 149 -0.80 -23.93 -2.97
N ILE A 150 -0.41 -24.94 -2.19
CA ILE A 150 -0.76 -25.05 -0.78
C ILE A 150 -0.05 -23.97 0.04
N ARG A 151 1.24 -23.75 -0.24
CA ARG A 151 2.02 -22.67 0.37
C ARG A 151 1.45 -21.30 0.01
N ALA A 152 1.02 -21.10 -1.24
CA ALA A 152 0.33 -19.88 -1.64
C ALA A 152 -0.97 -19.66 -0.84
N ALA A 153 -1.80 -20.70 -0.72
CA ALA A 153 -3.02 -20.64 0.08
C ALA A 153 -2.74 -20.34 1.56
N PHE A 154 -1.69 -20.94 2.13
CA PHE A 154 -1.21 -20.64 3.49
C PHE A 154 -0.92 -19.15 3.66
N ILE A 155 -0.21 -18.52 2.71
CA ILE A 155 0.15 -17.11 2.81
C ILE A 155 -1.09 -16.22 2.79
N TYR A 156 -2.03 -16.48 1.88
CA TYR A 156 -3.31 -15.76 1.86
C TYR A 156 -4.06 -15.92 3.18
N LEU A 157 -4.22 -17.16 3.66
CA LEU A 157 -4.92 -17.42 4.92
C LEU A 157 -4.23 -16.73 6.11
N LYS A 158 -2.90 -16.82 6.22
CA LYS A 158 -2.11 -16.17 7.28
C LYS A 158 -2.28 -14.65 7.25
N VAL A 159 -2.11 -14.03 6.08
CA VAL A 159 -2.19 -12.58 5.90
C VAL A 159 -3.59 -12.09 6.27
N PHE A 160 -4.65 -12.69 5.73
CA PHE A 160 -6.01 -12.23 5.97
C PHE A 160 -6.48 -12.51 7.41
N CYS A 161 -6.19 -13.68 7.98
CA CYS A 161 -6.56 -13.99 9.37
C CYS A 161 -5.93 -13.02 10.36
N LEU A 162 -4.62 -12.78 10.27
CA LEU A 162 -3.92 -11.89 11.20
C LEU A 162 -4.27 -10.43 10.94
N PHE A 163 -4.38 -10.01 9.68
CA PHE A 163 -4.78 -8.65 9.33
C PHE A 163 -6.16 -8.32 9.90
N VAL A 164 -7.16 -9.18 9.69
CA VAL A 164 -8.52 -8.97 10.23
C VAL A 164 -8.48 -8.89 11.76
N TYR A 165 -7.79 -9.82 12.42
CA TYR A 165 -7.76 -9.87 13.88
C TYR A 165 -7.26 -8.57 14.51
N PHE A 166 -6.19 -7.98 13.96
CA PHE A 166 -5.57 -6.77 14.50
C PHE A 166 -6.10 -5.45 13.93
N SER A 167 -6.83 -5.48 12.81
CA SER A 167 -7.43 -4.29 12.19
C SER A 167 -8.91 -4.09 12.54
N ARG A 168 -9.57 -5.14 13.06
CA ARG A 168 -10.98 -5.07 13.48
C ARG A 168 -11.14 -4.02 14.58
N VAL A 169 -12.21 -3.26 14.47
CA VAL A 169 -12.61 -2.22 15.42
C VAL A 169 -13.98 -2.60 15.97
N GLY A 170 -14.09 -2.73 17.29
CA GLY A 170 -15.34 -2.95 18.01
C GLY A 170 -16.27 -1.74 17.93
N GLU A 171 -17.50 -1.89 18.43
CA GLU A 171 -18.51 -0.82 18.42
C GLU A 171 -18.03 0.40 19.22
N ASP A 172 -17.26 0.18 20.29
CA ASP A 172 -16.69 1.23 21.15
C ASP A 172 -15.37 1.82 20.60
N GLY A 173 -14.96 1.44 19.38
CA GLY A 173 -13.71 1.92 18.80
C GLY A 173 -12.46 1.23 19.34
N ASP A 174 -12.60 0.02 19.90
CA ASP A 174 -11.54 -0.72 20.56
C ASP A 174 -11.17 -2.02 19.82
N ASN A 175 -10.07 -2.63 20.25
CA ASN A 175 -9.74 -4.00 19.90
C ASN A 175 -9.14 -4.66 21.16
N PRO A 176 -9.65 -5.83 21.60
CA PRO A 176 -9.19 -6.49 22.82
C PRO A 176 -7.69 -6.80 22.85
N ALA A 177 -7.02 -6.86 21.70
CA ALA A 177 -5.60 -7.14 21.61
C ALA A 177 -4.71 -5.89 21.77
N TRP A 178 -5.22 -4.69 21.48
CA TRP A 178 -4.40 -3.48 21.36
C TRP A 178 -3.71 -3.08 22.66
N GLU A 179 -4.42 -3.15 23.79
CA GLU A 179 -3.83 -2.86 25.10
C GLU A 179 -2.66 -3.79 25.43
N ALA A 180 -2.81 -5.10 25.17
CA ALA A 180 -1.80 -6.10 25.48
C ALA A 180 -0.51 -5.94 24.65
N ILE A 181 -0.62 -5.45 23.42
CA ILE A 181 0.52 -5.21 22.52
C ILE A 181 1.12 -3.81 22.67
N GLY A 182 0.55 -3.00 23.57
CA GLY A 182 0.94 -1.61 23.81
C GLY A 182 0.63 -0.69 22.63
N TYR A 183 -0.42 -0.95 21.88
CA TYR A 183 -0.91 -0.09 20.80
C TYR A 183 -2.07 0.76 21.30
N ASN A 184 -1.89 2.08 21.24
CA ASN A 184 -2.92 3.04 21.58
C ASN A 184 -3.24 3.90 20.36
N VAL A 185 -4.52 4.13 20.14
CA VAL A 185 -5.00 4.99 19.08
C VAL A 185 -5.17 6.40 19.64
N ASP A 186 -4.49 7.37 19.03
CA ASP A 186 -4.64 8.78 19.38
C ASP A 186 -6.12 9.18 19.29
N LYS A 187 -6.75 9.46 20.43
CA LYS A 187 -8.08 10.09 20.52
C LYS A 187 -7.87 11.57 20.22
N VAL A 188 -8.28 12.03 19.03
CA VAL A 188 -8.09 13.42 18.57
C VAL A 188 -9.13 14.35 19.22
N GLU A 189 -9.42 14.16 20.51
CA GLU A 189 -10.31 15.04 21.28
C GLU A 189 -9.59 16.31 21.77
N ASP A 190 -8.24 16.32 21.79
CA ASP A 190 -7.43 17.42 22.35
C ASP A 190 -6.83 18.39 21.31
N GLN A 191 -7.50 18.69 20.19
CA GLN A 191 -7.04 19.76 19.29
C GLN A 191 -8.05 20.91 19.10
N PRO A 192 -7.57 22.18 19.14
CA PRO A 192 -8.42 23.35 19.06
C PRO A 192 -9.07 23.40 17.70
N GLN A 193 -10.42 23.41 17.67
CA GLN A 193 -11.31 23.63 16.53
C GLN A 193 -10.58 23.84 15.19
N ALA A 194 -10.02 22.77 14.63
CA ALA A 194 -9.48 22.84 13.28
C ALA A 194 -10.66 23.27 12.40
N ARG A 195 -10.50 24.37 11.65
CA ARG A 195 -11.58 24.92 10.82
C ARG A 195 -12.24 23.77 10.07
N LYS A 196 -13.58 23.67 10.15
CA LYS A 196 -14.44 22.74 9.36
C LYS A 196 -14.34 22.96 7.84
N GLU A 197 -13.37 23.74 7.39
CA GLU A 197 -13.22 24.14 6.01
C GLU A 197 -12.63 22.98 5.22
N ARG A 198 -13.45 22.38 4.35
CA ARG A 198 -13.01 21.37 3.39
C ARG A 198 -12.39 22.12 2.20
N PRO A 199 -11.05 22.17 2.05
CA PRO A 199 -10.39 23.10 1.12
C PRO A 199 -10.79 22.93 -0.35
N LEU A 200 -11.18 21.71 -0.76
CA LEU A 200 -11.60 21.44 -2.14
C LEU A 200 -13.10 21.63 -2.39
N GLN A 201 -13.92 21.94 -1.36
CA GLN A 201 -15.39 21.93 -1.44
C GLN A 201 -15.94 22.80 -2.57
N LYS A 202 -15.27 23.93 -2.87
CA LYS A 202 -15.68 24.86 -3.93
C LYS A 202 -15.72 24.19 -5.30
N GLY A 203 -14.79 23.28 -5.60
CA GLY A 203 -14.70 22.56 -6.89
C GLY A 203 -15.12 21.10 -6.83
N MET A 204 -15.49 20.58 -5.65
CA MET A 204 -15.76 19.15 -5.45
C MET A 204 -17.19 18.75 -5.85
N ILE A 205 -17.32 17.56 -6.45
CA ILE A 205 -18.55 16.80 -6.64
C ILE A 205 -18.30 15.37 -6.14
N GLU A 206 -18.92 15.02 -5.02
CA GLU A 206 -18.75 13.72 -4.38
C GLU A 206 -19.89 12.79 -4.79
N THR A 207 -19.65 11.92 -5.78
CA THR A 207 -20.72 11.09 -6.36
C THR A 207 -21.39 10.14 -5.35
N VAL A 208 -20.73 9.83 -4.24
CA VAL A 208 -21.29 9.06 -3.13
C VAL A 208 -22.54 9.72 -2.50
N HIS A 209 -22.68 11.04 -2.63
CA HIS A 209 -23.83 11.81 -2.13
C HIS A 209 -24.82 12.20 -3.23
N GLU A 210 -24.61 11.72 -4.45
CA GLU A 210 -25.37 12.11 -5.63
C GLU A 210 -26.26 10.97 -6.14
N LYS A 211 -27.26 11.33 -6.94
CA LYS A 211 -28.07 10.44 -7.79
C LYS A 211 -28.21 11.10 -9.16
N ASP A 212 -28.70 10.40 -10.18
CA ASP A 212 -28.82 10.95 -11.55
C ASP A 212 -29.38 12.39 -11.56
N SER A 213 -30.53 12.61 -10.92
CA SER A 213 -31.20 13.93 -10.87
C SER A 213 -30.39 15.04 -10.20
N THR A 214 -29.57 14.73 -9.20
CA THR A 214 -28.79 15.76 -8.48
C THR A 214 -27.43 15.97 -9.14
N LEU A 215 -26.82 14.93 -9.70
CA LEU A 215 -25.53 14.99 -10.37
C LEU A 215 -25.53 15.97 -11.55
N TYR A 216 -26.55 15.92 -12.41
CA TYR A 216 -26.70 16.85 -13.53
C TYR A 216 -26.69 18.31 -13.06
N ARG A 217 -27.44 18.60 -11.99
CA ARG A 217 -27.52 19.94 -11.39
C ARG A 217 -26.18 20.35 -10.78
N SER A 218 -25.53 19.47 -10.01
CA SER A 218 -24.24 19.73 -9.38
C SER A 218 -23.16 20.06 -10.42
N LEU A 219 -23.07 19.26 -11.50
CA LEU A 219 -22.13 19.52 -12.59
C LEU A 219 -22.37 20.90 -13.24
N SER A 220 -23.63 21.21 -13.54
CA SER A 220 -24.03 22.49 -14.14
C SER A 220 -23.74 23.69 -13.22
N GLN A 221 -24.02 23.55 -11.92
CA GLN A 221 -23.75 24.59 -10.91
C GLN A 221 -22.25 24.85 -10.70
N LYS A 222 -21.38 23.87 -10.96
CA LYS A 222 -19.91 24.05 -10.98
C LYS A 222 -19.39 24.65 -12.29
N GLY A 223 -20.30 25.13 -13.15
CA GLY A 223 -19.98 25.83 -14.40
C GLY A 223 -19.43 24.91 -15.49
N LEU A 224 -19.85 23.63 -15.51
CA LEU A 224 -19.59 22.72 -16.62
C LEU A 224 -20.74 22.77 -17.63
N LEU A 225 -20.41 22.66 -18.91
CA LEU A 225 -21.40 22.49 -19.95
C LEU A 225 -21.81 21.02 -20.01
N VAL A 226 -23.04 20.71 -19.63
CA VAL A 226 -23.55 19.33 -19.52
C VAL A 226 -24.80 19.15 -20.37
N THR A 227 -24.81 18.11 -21.21
CA THR A 227 -26.00 17.65 -21.92
C THR A 227 -26.33 16.22 -21.52
N GLU A 228 -27.61 15.91 -21.41
CA GLU A 228 -28.10 14.56 -21.12
C GLU A 228 -28.51 13.88 -22.44
N ASP A 229 -28.02 12.67 -22.65
CA ASP A 229 -28.47 11.78 -23.73
C ASP A 229 -29.19 10.59 -23.08
N THR A 230 -30.51 10.68 -23.07
CA THR A 230 -31.38 9.67 -22.44
C THR A 230 -31.41 8.36 -23.21
N GLN A 231 -31.10 8.36 -24.51
CA GLN A 231 -31.07 7.13 -25.33
C GLN A 231 -29.82 6.31 -25.05
N GLN A 232 -28.67 6.97 -24.90
CA GLN A 232 -27.40 6.32 -24.56
C GLN A 232 -27.22 6.15 -23.04
N ASN A 233 -28.10 6.74 -22.23
CA ASN A 233 -28.01 6.78 -20.77
C ASN A 233 -26.70 7.42 -20.27
N VAL A 234 -26.34 8.59 -20.82
CA VAL A 234 -25.06 9.27 -20.50
C VAL A 234 -25.22 10.77 -20.25
N TYR A 235 -24.31 11.33 -19.45
CA TYR A 235 -24.06 12.76 -19.35
C TYR A 235 -22.81 13.13 -20.15
N ARG A 236 -22.95 14.05 -21.11
CA ARG A 236 -21.84 14.61 -21.87
C ARG A 236 -21.38 15.90 -21.24
N ILE A 237 -20.10 15.98 -20.89
CA ILE A 237 -19.48 17.09 -20.18
C ILE A 237 -18.38 17.67 -21.08
N LYS A 238 -18.39 18.97 -21.35
CA LYS A 238 -17.34 19.62 -22.13
C LYS A 238 -16.38 20.42 -21.25
N CYS A 239 -15.09 20.27 -21.50
CA CYS A 239 -14.02 21.03 -20.85
C CYS A 239 -12.83 21.27 -21.80
N ASP A 240 -11.86 22.08 -21.40
CA ASP A 240 -10.63 22.25 -22.18
C ASP A 240 -9.66 21.09 -21.94
N ALA A 241 -9.52 20.67 -20.67
CA ALA A 241 -8.67 19.55 -20.29
C ALA A 241 -9.33 18.66 -19.23
N VAL A 242 -9.14 17.35 -19.37
CA VAL A 242 -9.55 16.36 -18.36
C VAL A 242 -8.33 15.63 -17.80
N VAL A 243 -8.24 15.52 -16.48
CA VAL A 243 -7.15 14.84 -15.76
C VAL A 243 -7.71 13.63 -15.01
N ILE A 244 -7.16 12.45 -15.27
CA ILE A 244 -7.64 11.18 -14.70
C ILE A 244 -6.70 10.74 -13.60
N GLY A 245 -7.17 10.78 -12.36
CA GLY A 245 -6.38 10.56 -11.15
C GLY A 245 -5.89 11.87 -10.55
N SER A 246 -6.09 12.04 -9.24
CA SER A 246 -5.80 13.29 -8.51
C SER A 246 -4.49 13.23 -7.69
N GLY A 247 -3.68 12.19 -7.93
CA GLY A 247 -2.44 11.89 -7.20
C GLY A 247 -1.31 12.91 -7.41
N CYS A 248 -0.08 12.52 -7.10
CA CYS A 248 1.12 13.38 -7.19
C CYS A 248 1.18 14.17 -8.51
N GLY A 249 1.14 13.49 -9.65
CA GLY A 249 1.25 14.17 -10.94
C GLY A 249 -0.06 14.79 -11.43
N GLY A 250 -1.20 14.14 -11.19
CA GLY A 250 -2.52 14.64 -11.61
C GLY A 250 -2.93 15.93 -10.90
N GLY A 251 -2.63 16.06 -9.60
CA GLY A 251 -2.86 17.29 -8.85
C GLY A 251 -2.07 18.47 -9.40
N VAL A 252 -0.78 18.26 -9.70
CA VAL A 252 0.09 19.27 -10.33
C VAL A 252 -0.43 19.65 -11.71
N ALA A 253 -0.79 18.66 -12.53
CA ALA A 253 -1.31 18.91 -13.87
C ALA A 253 -2.60 19.72 -13.86
N ALA A 254 -3.53 19.37 -12.98
CA ALA A 254 -4.77 20.12 -12.79
C ALA A 254 -4.51 21.58 -12.39
N ALA A 255 -3.57 21.81 -11.45
CA ALA A 255 -3.21 23.15 -10.99
C ALA A 255 -2.62 24.01 -12.10
N MET A 256 -1.65 23.46 -12.85
CA MET A 256 -0.96 24.18 -13.92
C MET A 256 -1.88 24.53 -15.08
N LEU A 257 -2.74 23.59 -15.49
CA LEU A 257 -3.70 23.82 -16.57
C LEU A 257 -4.80 24.80 -16.16
N ALA A 258 -5.38 24.64 -14.96
CA ALA A 258 -6.42 25.54 -14.47
C ALA A 258 -5.87 26.96 -14.23
N GLY A 259 -4.70 27.08 -13.60
CA GLY A 259 -3.99 28.35 -13.42
C GLY A 259 -3.61 29.03 -14.74
N SER A 260 -3.60 28.28 -15.84
CA SER A 260 -3.39 28.83 -17.18
C SER A 260 -4.68 29.37 -17.84
N GLY A 261 -5.82 29.31 -17.14
CA GLY A 261 -7.12 29.78 -17.61
C GLY A 261 -7.95 28.74 -18.37
N LEU A 262 -7.58 27.45 -18.30
CA LEU A 262 -8.32 26.37 -18.95
C LEU A 262 -9.43 25.84 -18.03
N LYS A 263 -10.57 25.44 -18.61
CA LYS A 263 -11.61 24.73 -17.84
C LYS A 263 -11.17 23.27 -17.64
N VAL A 264 -10.80 22.92 -16.41
CA VAL A 264 -10.29 21.60 -16.06
C VAL A 264 -11.32 20.77 -15.30
N VAL A 265 -11.44 19.49 -15.69
CA VAL A 265 -12.15 18.46 -14.91
C VAL A 265 -11.15 17.42 -14.43
N VAL A 266 -11.21 17.05 -13.15
CA VAL A 266 -10.43 15.97 -12.55
C VAL A 266 -11.38 14.83 -12.20
N VAL A 267 -11.02 13.60 -12.57
CA VAL A 267 -11.78 12.38 -12.26
C VAL A 267 -10.97 11.53 -11.29
N GLU A 268 -11.52 11.23 -10.12
CA GLU A 268 -10.88 10.41 -9.09
C GLU A 268 -11.80 9.24 -8.69
N LYS A 269 -11.24 8.03 -8.65
CA LYS A 269 -12.00 6.84 -8.28
C LYS A 269 -12.19 6.73 -6.76
N GLY A 270 -11.24 7.23 -5.98
CA GLY A 270 -11.32 7.27 -4.53
C GLY A 270 -12.23 8.39 -4.02
N ASN A 271 -12.46 8.39 -2.71
CA ASN A 271 -13.25 9.43 -2.02
C ASN A 271 -12.35 10.54 -1.47
N TYR A 272 -12.96 11.68 -1.15
CA TYR A 272 -12.29 12.84 -0.55
C TYR A 272 -12.43 12.82 0.97
N PHE A 273 -11.30 12.96 1.66
CA PHE A 273 -11.23 13.02 3.11
C PHE A 273 -10.42 14.24 3.55
N THR A 274 -10.80 14.81 4.68
CA THR A 274 -10.04 15.87 5.36
C THR A 274 -9.57 15.37 6.74
N SER A 275 -8.84 16.22 7.46
CA SER A 275 -8.32 15.92 8.80
C SER A 275 -9.39 15.39 9.78
N THR A 276 -10.65 15.86 9.64
CA THR A 276 -11.77 15.43 10.48
C THR A 276 -12.46 14.15 10.00
N ASP A 277 -12.26 13.76 8.74
CA ASP A 277 -12.92 12.60 8.12
C ASP A 277 -12.06 11.33 8.23
N TYR A 278 -10.73 11.48 8.34
CA TYR A 278 -9.80 10.36 8.45
C TYR A 278 -10.06 9.53 9.70
N SER A 279 -10.15 8.21 9.51
CA SER A 279 -10.32 7.29 10.63
C SER A 279 -9.05 7.24 11.49
N PRO A 280 -9.18 7.14 12.82
CA PRO A 280 -8.06 6.84 13.70
C PRO A 280 -7.46 5.44 13.47
N PHE A 281 -8.22 4.55 12.85
CA PHE A 281 -8.01 3.12 12.91
C PHE A 281 -7.42 2.59 11.61
N GLU A 282 -6.46 1.66 11.74
CA GLU A 282 -5.76 1.05 10.62
C GLU A 282 -6.73 0.39 9.62
N GLY A 283 -7.63 -0.49 10.07
CA GLY A 283 -8.53 -1.24 9.19
C GLY A 283 -9.39 -0.34 8.29
N PRO A 284 -10.23 0.55 8.87
CA PRO A 284 -11.04 1.48 8.10
C PRO A 284 -10.24 2.44 7.20
N SER A 285 -9.08 2.92 7.65
CA SER A 285 -8.23 3.79 6.82
C SER A 285 -7.61 3.04 5.66
N MET A 286 -7.15 1.81 5.88
CA MET A 286 -6.62 0.95 4.81
C MET A 286 -7.70 0.66 3.76
N ASP A 287 -8.92 0.32 4.20
CA ASP A 287 -10.05 0.04 3.31
C ASP A 287 -10.45 1.22 2.41
N LYS A 288 -10.45 2.43 2.97
CA LYS A 288 -10.92 3.64 2.28
C LYS A 288 -9.85 4.34 1.45
N LEU A 289 -8.57 4.17 1.79
CA LEU A 289 -7.48 5.00 1.26
C LEU A 289 -6.50 4.24 0.36
N TYR A 290 -6.58 2.92 0.27
CA TYR A 290 -5.62 2.10 -0.49
C TYR A 290 -6.30 1.14 -1.48
N GLU A 291 -5.61 0.90 -2.59
CA GLU A 291 -5.96 -0.16 -3.55
C GLU A 291 -6.02 -1.53 -2.86
N SER A 292 -7.10 -2.27 -3.10
CA SER A 292 -7.36 -3.56 -2.46
C SER A 292 -7.21 -3.54 -0.93
N GLY A 293 -7.49 -2.39 -0.29
CA GLY A 293 -7.32 -2.21 1.15
C GLY A 293 -5.87 -2.40 1.63
N GLY A 294 -4.90 -2.15 0.75
CA GLY A 294 -3.45 -2.30 0.99
C GLY A 294 -2.95 -3.74 1.00
N ILE A 295 -3.73 -4.70 0.51
CA ILE A 295 -3.32 -6.10 0.30
C ILE A 295 -3.33 -6.41 -1.20
N LEU A 296 -2.42 -5.78 -1.95
CA LEU A 296 -2.28 -5.99 -3.40
C LEU A 296 -1.01 -6.80 -3.69
N PRO A 297 -1.10 -8.11 -3.97
CA PRO A 297 0.07 -8.94 -4.23
C PRO A 297 0.51 -8.90 -5.72
N SER A 298 1.77 -9.21 -5.99
CA SER A 298 2.20 -9.66 -7.32
C SER A 298 1.61 -11.03 -7.65
N LEU A 299 1.57 -11.40 -8.93
CA LEU A 299 1.01 -12.66 -9.41
C LEU A 299 1.65 -13.88 -8.72
N ASP A 300 2.95 -13.78 -8.43
CA ASP A 300 3.73 -14.81 -7.78
C ASP A 300 3.82 -14.67 -6.25
N GLY A 301 3.07 -13.71 -5.66
CA GLY A 301 3.06 -13.44 -4.23
C GLY A 301 4.39 -12.95 -3.64
N GLN A 302 5.40 -12.66 -4.47
CA GLN A 302 6.71 -12.21 -4.00
C GLN A 302 6.67 -10.78 -3.43
N LEU A 303 5.76 -9.93 -3.91
CA LEU A 303 5.65 -8.53 -3.53
C LEU A 303 4.25 -8.21 -3.01
N LEU A 304 4.20 -7.45 -1.91
CA LEU A 304 3.00 -6.76 -1.45
C LEU A 304 3.11 -5.27 -1.76
N ILE A 305 2.15 -4.75 -2.52
CA ILE A 305 2.18 -3.41 -3.12
C ILE A 305 1.19 -2.49 -2.38
N LEU A 306 1.66 -1.33 -1.94
CA LEU A 306 0.83 -0.26 -1.38
C LEU A 306 0.65 0.84 -2.42
N ALA A 307 -0.61 1.13 -2.79
CA ALA A 307 -0.98 2.22 -3.68
C ALA A 307 -2.20 2.96 -3.13
N GLY A 308 -2.16 4.29 -3.10
CA GLY A 308 -3.25 5.12 -2.58
C GLY A 308 -4.43 5.21 -3.56
N SER A 309 -5.65 5.18 -3.01
CA SER A 309 -6.94 5.22 -3.72
C SER A 309 -7.89 6.22 -3.07
N THR A 310 -7.51 7.50 -3.10
CA THR A 310 -8.22 8.61 -2.46
C THR A 310 -7.87 9.90 -3.19
N VAL A 311 -8.62 10.99 -2.97
CA VAL A 311 -8.22 12.31 -3.46
C VAL A 311 -6.83 12.65 -2.93
N GLY A 312 -5.92 13.00 -3.85
CA GLY A 312 -4.51 13.21 -3.57
C GLY A 312 -3.62 11.96 -3.74
N GLY A 313 -4.24 10.79 -3.95
CA GLY A 313 -3.58 9.51 -4.24
C GLY A 313 -2.50 9.15 -3.22
N GLY A 314 -1.37 8.64 -3.70
CA GLY A 314 -0.22 8.30 -2.86
C GLY A 314 0.33 9.47 -2.03
N SER A 315 0.15 10.73 -2.46
CA SER A 315 0.62 11.89 -1.69
C SER A 315 -0.17 12.10 -0.39
N ALA A 316 -1.45 11.70 -0.36
CA ALA A 316 -2.30 11.79 0.82
C ALA A 316 -1.88 10.77 1.90
N VAL A 317 -1.38 9.60 1.49
CA VAL A 317 -1.09 8.45 2.38
C VAL A 317 0.39 8.06 2.51
N ASN A 318 1.32 8.70 1.79
CA ASN A 318 2.75 8.43 2.00
C ASN A 318 3.28 8.92 3.36
N TRP A 319 4.55 8.65 3.64
CA TRP A 319 5.21 8.99 4.90
C TRP A 319 5.98 10.32 4.87
N SER A 320 5.56 11.25 4.01
CA SER A 320 6.04 12.63 3.91
C SER A 320 7.47 12.86 3.43
N ALA A 321 8.28 11.82 3.19
CA ALA A 321 9.67 11.98 2.71
C ALA A 321 9.75 12.74 1.37
N CYS A 322 10.61 13.76 1.32
CA CYS A 322 10.76 14.72 0.23
C CYS A 322 12.22 14.79 -0.27
N ILE A 323 12.76 13.66 -0.72
CA ILE A 323 14.12 13.61 -1.27
C ILE A 323 14.09 14.02 -2.75
N LYS A 324 14.95 14.98 -3.13
CA LYS A 324 15.09 15.45 -4.52
C LYS A 324 15.69 14.35 -5.41
N THR A 325 15.40 14.40 -6.71
CA THR A 325 15.96 13.47 -7.70
C THR A 325 17.49 13.51 -7.65
N PRO A 326 18.19 12.38 -7.47
CA PRO A 326 19.65 12.37 -7.37
C PRO A 326 20.31 12.87 -8.66
N LYS A 327 21.40 13.64 -8.55
CA LYS A 327 22.14 14.17 -9.71
C LYS A 327 22.60 13.09 -10.69
N SER A 328 23.00 11.92 -10.17
CA SER A 328 23.41 10.79 -11.00
C SER A 328 22.26 10.24 -11.86
N VAL A 329 21.04 10.23 -11.32
CA VAL A 329 19.83 9.78 -12.04
C VAL A 329 19.41 10.81 -13.08
N LEU A 330 19.47 12.11 -12.74
CA LEU A 330 19.23 13.17 -13.73
C LEU A 330 20.18 13.07 -14.92
N LYS A 331 21.47 12.83 -14.64
CA LYS A 331 22.49 12.64 -15.67
C LYS A 331 22.19 11.40 -16.52
N GLU A 332 21.93 10.25 -15.89
CA GLU A 332 21.56 9.01 -16.59
C GLU A 332 20.35 9.22 -17.52
N TRP A 333 19.27 9.82 -17.02
CA TRP A 333 18.07 10.02 -17.83
C TRP A 333 18.27 11.03 -18.96
N ALA A 334 19.10 12.05 -18.75
CA ALA A 334 19.40 13.05 -19.77
C ALA A 334 20.33 12.50 -20.87
N GLU A 335 21.41 11.83 -20.48
CA GLU A 335 22.48 11.41 -21.38
C GLU A 335 22.26 9.98 -21.92
N ASP A 336 22.01 9.01 -21.04
CA ASP A 336 21.92 7.59 -21.41
C ASP A 336 20.54 7.25 -21.98
N CYS A 337 19.47 7.71 -21.31
CA CYS A 337 18.10 7.56 -21.82
C CYS A 337 17.75 8.60 -22.90
N LYS A 338 18.62 9.60 -23.12
CA LYS A 338 18.47 10.66 -24.11
C LYS A 338 17.17 11.45 -23.97
N ILE A 339 16.79 11.79 -22.75
CA ILE A 339 15.62 12.63 -22.44
C ILE A 339 16.10 13.97 -21.86
N PRO A 340 16.35 14.99 -22.72
CA PRO A 340 17.04 16.24 -22.32
C PRO A 340 16.36 17.01 -21.20
N LEU A 341 15.04 16.83 -21.02
CA LEU A 341 14.25 17.42 -19.94
C LEU A 341 14.95 17.30 -18.58
N PHE A 342 15.47 16.11 -18.24
CA PHE A 342 16.06 15.86 -16.92
C PHE A 342 17.43 16.51 -16.71
N GLY A 343 18.11 16.91 -17.78
CA GLY A 343 19.35 17.68 -17.74
C GLY A 343 19.13 19.20 -17.79
N SER A 344 17.89 19.66 -17.90
CA SER A 344 17.57 21.08 -18.09
C SER A 344 17.54 21.87 -16.77
N ASN A 345 17.88 23.15 -16.86
CA ASN A 345 17.69 24.10 -15.74
C ASN A 345 16.22 24.24 -15.36
N GLU A 346 15.31 24.05 -16.32
CA GLU A 346 13.86 24.07 -16.08
C GLU A 346 13.45 22.97 -15.10
N TYR A 347 13.95 21.74 -15.27
CA TYR A 347 13.64 20.64 -14.37
C TYR A 347 14.18 20.87 -12.95
N VAL A 348 15.40 21.41 -12.84
CA VAL A 348 15.98 21.78 -11.53
C VAL A 348 15.13 22.85 -10.84
N SER A 349 14.73 23.89 -11.57
CA SER A 349 13.83 24.92 -11.06
C SER A 349 12.46 24.35 -10.65
N ALA A 350 11.92 23.39 -11.41
CA ALA A 350 10.66 22.74 -11.09
C ALA A 350 10.74 21.97 -9.76
N MET A 351 11.85 21.29 -9.46
CA MET A 351 12.06 20.66 -8.15
C MET A 351 12.02 21.66 -7.00
N GLU A 352 12.61 22.86 -7.16
CA GLU A 352 12.55 23.90 -6.13
C GLU A 352 11.12 24.43 -5.95
N THR A 353 10.43 24.76 -7.05
CA THR A 353 9.03 25.21 -7.02
C THR A 353 8.11 24.19 -6.37
N VAL A 354 8.31 22.90 -6.66
CA VAL A 354 7.55 21.82 -6.03
C VAL A 354 7.82 21.76 -4.53
N CYS A 355 9.09 21.78 -4.12
CA CYS A 355 9.45 21.78 -2.70
C CYS A 355 8.86 22.96 -1.93
N GLU A 356 8.91 24.16 -2.51
CA GLU A 356 8.31 25.36 -1.94
C GLU A 356 6.78 25.22 -1.83
N ARG A 357 6.11 24.79 -2.91
CA ARG A 357 4.66 24.70 -2.96
C ARG A 357 4.10 23.71 -1.95
N ILE A 358 4.76 22.56 -1.77
CA ILE A 358 4.34 21.56 -0.79
C ILE A 358 4.91 21.84 0.61
N GLY A 359 5.63 22.95 0.80
CA GLY A 359 6.15 23.41 2.07
C GLY A 359 7.11 22.42 2.71
N VAL A 360 8.10 21.94 1.94
CA VAL A 360 9.15 21.05 2.43
C VAL A 360 9.93 21.73 3.56
N THR A 361 10.05 21.05 4.69
CA THR A 361 10.91 21.42 5.81
C THR A 361 12.09 20.45 5.88
N HIS A 362 13.26 20.95 6.28
CA HIS A 362 14.49 20.15 6.35
C HIS A 362 14.80 19.64 7.76
N ASP A 363 14.14 20.22 8.77
CA ASP A 363 14.36 19.90 10.17
C ASP A 363 13.24 19.07 10.79
N CYS A 364 13.61 18.41 11.88
CA CYS A 364 12.71 17.62 12.71
C CYS A 364 13.02 17.96 14.16
N LYS A 365 12.02 18.53 14.88
CA LYS A 365 12.20 18.89 16.29
C LYS A 365 12.26 17.67 17.19
N GLU A 366 11.51 16.63 16.86
CA GLU A 366 11.39 15.40 17.64
C GLU A 366 11.28 14.18 16.73
N GLU A 367 12.20 13.23 16.88
CA GLU A 367 12.20 11.97 16.15
C GLU A 367 11.37 10.91 16.88
N GLY A 368 10.61 10.11 16.14
CA GLY A 368 9.94 8.92 16.69
C GLY A 368 10.93 7.83 17.11
N PHE A 369 10.47 6.88 17.92
CA PHE A 369 11.27 5.78 18.49
C PHE A 369 12.20 5.11 17.45
N GLN A 370 11.66 4.70 16.30
CA GLN A 370 12.42 3.97 15.29
C GLN A 370 13.55 4.81 14.67
N ASN A 371 13.30 6.11 14.45
CA ASN A 371 14.30 7.02 13.88
C ASN A 371 15.44 7.29 14.86
N GLN A 372 15.13 7.41 16.16
CA GLN A 372 16.16 7.50 17.21
C GLN A 372 17.05 6.25 17.22
N VAL A 373 16.46 5.06 17.07
CA VAL A 373 17.19 3.78 16.97
C VAL A 373 18.12 3.77 15.76
N LEU A 374 17.62 4.13 14.57
CA LEU A 374 18.43 4.22 13.35
C LEU A 374 19.61 5.19 13.54
N ARG A 375 19.32 6.41 14.00
CA ARG A 375 20.34 7.43 14.24
C ARG A 375 21.40 6.95 15.22
N LYS A 376 20.97 6.42 16.37
CA LYS A 376 21.89 5.97 17.42
C LYS A 376 22.75 4.79 16.97
N GLY A 377 22.16 3.83 16.25
CA GLY A 377 22.90 2.70 15.68
C GLY A 377 23.94 3.14 14.66
N CYS A 378 23.58 4.09 13.79
CA CYS A 378 24.54 4.67 12.83
C CYS A 378 25.69 5.41 13.54
N GLU A 379 25.38 6.26 14.52
CA GLU A 379 26.39 7.01 15.29
C GLU A 379 27.38 6.07 16.00
N ASN A 380 26.87 5.01 16.64
CA ASN A 380 27.71 4.03 17.34
C ASN A 380 28.63 3.25 16.39
N LEU A 381 28.25 3.11 15.11
CA LEU A 381 29.06 2.46 14.07
C LEU A 381 29.93 3.44 13.26
N GLY A 382 29.89 4.74 13.55
CA GLY A 382 30.57 5.76 12.76
C GLY A 382 29.98 5.95 11.35
N LEU A 383 28.72 5.58 11.15
CA LEU A 383 28.02 5.69 9.87
C LEU A 383 27.33 7.04 9.73
N LYS A 384 27.33 7.57 8.50
CA LYS A 384 26.62 8.82 8.20
C LYS A 384 25.11 8.60 8.19
N VAL A 385 24.39 9.36 9.02
CA VAL A 385 22.92 9.41 9.02
C VAL A 385 22.45 10.84 8.75
N GLU A 386 21.54 10.99 7.80
CA GLU A 386 21.04 12.29 7.33
C GLU A 386 19.60 12.50 7.81
N LYS A 387 19.21 13.76 8.05
CA LYS A 387 17.80 14.11 8.23
C LYS A 387 17.07 14.01 6.88
N VAL A 388 15.83 13.56 6.90
CA VAL A 388 14.98 13.49 5.70
C VAL A 388 14.05 14.70 5.65
N PRO A 389 14.06 15.49 4.55
CA PRO A 389 13.12 16.58 4.37
C PRO A 389 11.68 16.07 4.27
N ARG A 390 10.69 16.83 4.78
CA ARG A 390 9.28 16.41 4.84
C ARG A 390 8.32 17.51 4.40
N ASN A 391 7.20 17.14 3.76
CA ASN A 391 6.11 18.08 3.43
C ASN A 391 5.12 18.26 4.61
N SER A 392 5.65 18.51 5.80
CA SER A 392 4.88 18.80 7.03
C SER A 392 5.65 19.82 7.87
N SER A 393 5.04 20.37 8.93
CA SER A 393 5.78 21.19 9.90
C SER A 393 6.93 20.41 10.56
N GLU A 394 7.94 21.13 11.04
CA GLU A 394 9.09 20.54 11.76
C GLU A 394 8.66 19.85 13.07
N SER A 395 7.55 20.32 13.66
CA SER A 395 6.91 19.76 14.87
C SER A 395 5.94 18.62 14.58
N HIS A 396 5.82 18.17 13.34
CA HIS A 396 4.89 17.10 12.99
C HIS A 396 5.26 15.77 13.65
N TYR A 397 4.40 15.28 14.54
CA TYR A 397 4.61 14.06 15.33
C TYR A 397 3.28 13.29 15.48
N CYS A 398 2.84 12.47 14.52
CA CYS A 398 1.56 11.75 14.63
C CYS A 398 1.59 10.24 14.38
N GLY A 399 2.64 9.70 13.75
CA GLY A 399 2.77 8.26 13.47
C GLY A 399 1.80 7.69 12.42
N SER A 400 0.72 8.42 12.11
CA SER A 400 -0.43 7.94 11.35
C SER A 400 -0.54 8.50 9.93
N CYS A 401 0.51 9.11 9.36
CA CYS A 401 0.42 9.71 8.01
C CYS A 401 0.04 8.69 6.92
N GLY A 402 0.33 7.40 7.15
CA GLY A 402 -0.14 6.27 6.33
C GLY A 402 -1.66 6.14 6.28
N PHE A 403 -2.34 6.50 7.37
CA PHE A 403 -3.78 6.35 7.53
C PHE A 403 -4.55 7.66 7.27
N GLY A 404 -3.90 8.64 6.66
CA GLY A 404 -4.39 10.00 6.54
C GLY A 404 -3.97 10.89 7.71
N CYS A 405 -3.54 12.11 7.40
CA CYS A 405 -3.04 13.04 8.41
C CYS A 405 -4.19 13.74 9.15
N ARG A 406 -4.64 13.17 10.27
CA ARG A 406 -5.68 13.76 11.14
C ARG A 406 -5.31 15.14 11.72
N ARG A 407 -4.00 15.43 11.85
CA ARG A 407 -3.53 16.77 12.27
C ARG A 407 -3.62 17.82 11.17
N GLY A 408 -3.83 17.41 9.92
CA GLY A 408 -3.95 18.32 8.78
C GLY A 408 -2.66 19.08 8.40
N ASP A 409 -1.51 18.67 8.94
CA ASP A 409 -0.25 19.38 8.76
C ASP A 409 0.56 18.87 7.55
N LYS A 410 0.36 17.60 7.16
CA LYS A 410 0.96 17.03 5.95
C LYS A 410 0.35 17.65 4.69
N LYS A 411 1.20 18.14 3.79
CA LYS A 411 0.84 18.89 2.58
C LYS A 411 0.91 18.01 1.32
N GLY A 412 -0.03 17.07 1.20
CA GLY A 412 -0.27 16.31 -0.05
C GLY A 412 -0.89 17.18 -1.15
N THR A 413 -1.11 16.62 -2.35
CA THR A 413 -1.73 17.37 -3.46
C THR A 413 -3.16 17.82 -3.14
N ASP A 414 -3.87 17.09 -2.27
CA ASP A 414 -5.19 17.41 -1.71
C ASP A 414 -5.23 18.71 -0.88
N ARG A 415 -4.10 19.13 -0.30
CA ARG A 415 -3.96 20.38 0.45
C ARG A 415 -3.13 21.45 -0.26
N THR A 416 -2.61 21.13 -1.44
CA THR A 416 -1.70 21.99 -2.19
C THR A 416 -2.22 22.20 -3.60
N TRP A 417 -1.70 21.48 -4.58
CA TRP A 417 -1.98 21.68 -6.01
C TRP A 417 -3.48 21.59 -6.36
N LEU A 418 -4.23 20.65 -5.79
CA LEU A 418 -5.67 20.57 -6.04
C LEU A 418 -6.43 21.78 -5.49
N VAL A 419 -5.94 22.39 -4.41
CA VAL A 419 -6.49 23.64 -3.89
C VAL A 419 -6.28 24.77 -4.90
N ASP A 420 -5.10 24.85 -5.51
CA ASP A 420 -4.83 25.83 -6.57
C ASP A 420 -5.71 25.60 -7.80
N ALA A 421 -5.89 24.33 -8.20
CA ALA A 421 -6.77 23.97 -9.30
C ALA A 421 -8.22 24.43 -9.04
N VAL A 422 -8.75 24.12 -7.86
CA VAL A 422 -10.11 24.51 -7.44
C VAL A 422 -10.26 26.03 -7.31
N ASN A 423 -9.23 26.71 -6.80
CA ASN A 423 -9.22 28.18 -6.74
C ASN A 423 -9.27 28.81 -8.15
N ASN A 424 -8.71 28.13 -9.14
CA ASN A 424 -8.82 28.46 -10.56
C ASN A 424 -10.02 27.78 -11.27
N ASN A 425 -11.07 27.44 -10.51
CA ASN A 425 -12.37 26.92 -11.00
C ASN A 425 -12.34 25.55 -11.69
N ALA A 426 -11.32 24.73 -11.43
CA ALA A 426 -11.34 23.31 -11.77
C ALA A 426 -12.45 22.58 -10.98
N VAL A 427 -13.00 21.54 -11.59
CA VAL A 427 -14.03 20.68 -10.98
C VAL A 427 -13.46 19.29 -10.75
N ILE A 428 -13.61 18.75 -9.55
CA ILE A 428 -13.13 17.41 -9.17
C ILE A 428 -14.35 16.52 -8.94
N ILE A 429 -14.44 15.40 -9.66
CA ILE A 429 -15.49 14.39 -9.53
C ILE A 429 -14.88 13.17 -8.86
N THR A 430 -15.34 12.83 -7.64
CA THR A 430 -14.79 11.72 -6.84
C THR A 430 -15.74 10.53 -6.79
N GLY A 431 -15.24 9.37 -6.40
CA GLY A 431 -16.01 8.12 -6.47
C GLY A 431 -16.38 7.75 -7.91
N CYS A 432 -15.55 8.15 -8.88
CA CYS A 432 -15.82 7.99 -10.30
C CYS A 432 -14.60 7.39 -11.01
N LYS A 433 -14.77 6.20 -11.58
CA LYS A 433 -13.69 5.45 -12.23
C LYS A 433 -13.69 5.70 -13.72
N ALA A 434 -12.57 6.13 -14.29
CA ALA A 434 -12.39 6.14 -15.74
C ALA A 434 -12.29 4.70 -16.27
N GLU A 435 -13.09 4.39 -17.29
CA GLU A 435 -13.15 3.05 -17.89
C GLU A 435 -12.35 2.98 -19.20
N ARG A 436 -12.42 4.01 -20.04
CA ARG A 436 -11.70 4.10 -21.33
C ARG A 436 -11.60 5.52 -21.86
N PHE A 437 -10.58 5.79 -22.65
CA PHE A 437 -10.47 6.99 -23.47
C PHE A 437 -11.40 6.93 -24.68
N ILE A 438 -11.89 8.10 -25.11
CA ILE A 438 -12.64 8.25 -26.35
C ILE A 438 -11.61 8.50 -27.45
N LEU A 439 -11.40 7.52 -28.34
CA LEU A 439 -10.40 7.56 -29.39
C LEU A 439 -11.04 7.49 -30.78
N GLU A 440 -10.58 8.35 -31.69
CA GLU A 440 -10.96 8.33 -33.10
C GLU A 440 -9.73 8.21 -34.01
N ARG A 441 -9.91 7.72 -35.23
CA ARG A 441 -8.81 7.68 -36.20
C ARG A 441 -8.48 9.10 -36.65
N ASN A 442 -7.19 9.42 -36.65
CA ASN A 442 -6.72 10.70 -37.14
C ASN A 442 -6.75 10.76 -38.69
N LYS A 443 -6.60 11.96 -39.24
CA LYS A 443 -6.51 12.16 -40.69
C LYS A 443 -5.31 11.40 -41.26
N VAL A 444 -5.44 10.88 -42.48
CA VAL A 444 -4.35 10.22 -43.19
C VAL A 444 -3.14 11.16 -43.29
N GLY A 445 -1.96 10.68 -42.92
CA GLY A 445 -0.71 11.48 -42.89
C GLY A 445 -0.40 12.16 -41.56
N SER A 446 -1.28 12.08 -40.56
CA SER A 446 -0.98 12.57 -39.20
C SER A 446 0.13 11.74 -38.55
N VAL A 447 0.97 12.39 -37.73
CA VAL A 447 2.07 11.73 -37.00
C VAL A 447 1.53 10.61 -36.09
N ARG A 448 0.40 10.87 -35.42
CA ARG A 448 -0.26 9.91 -34.53
C ARG A 448 -1.52 9.35 -35.20
N LYS A 449 -1.69 8.03 -35.09
CA LYS A 449 -2.77 7.27 -35.77
C LYS A 449 -4.15 7.57 -35.19
N MET A 450 -4.22 7.80 -33.89
CA MET A 450 -5.45 8.09 -33.18
C MET A 450 -5.44 9.53 -32.68
N LYS A 451 -6.62 10.05 -32.36
CA LYS A 451 -6.84 11.29 -31.63
C LYS A 451 -7.71 11.00 -30.42
N CYS A 452 -7.33 11.51 -29.26
CA CYS A 452 -8.10 11.40 -28.04
C CYS A 452 -9.04 12.60 -27.92
N LEU A 453 -10.32 12.32 -27.66
CA LEU A 453 -11.37 13.32 -27.52
C LEU A 453 -11.87 13.47 -26.08
N GLY A 454 -11.32 12.71 -25.15
CA GLY A 454 -11.78 12.68 -23.77
C GLY A 454 -11.79 11.29 -23.14
N VAL A 455 -12.66 11.12 -22.15
CA VAL A 455 -12.75 9.89 -21.34
C VAL A 455 -14.21 9.52 -21.07
N ILE A 456 -14.46 8.22 -20.93
CA ILE A 456 -15.69 7.67 -20.39
C ILE A 456 -15.40 7.22 -18.96
N ALA A 457 -16.17 7.75 -18.02
CA ALA A 457 -16.04 7.46 -16.60
C ALA A 457 -17.39 7.03 -16.00
N LYS A 458 -17.32 6.15 -15.00
CA LYS A 458 -18.47 5.57 -14.34
C LYS A 458 -18.42 5.87 -12.83
N PRO A 459 -19.44 6.54 -12.28
CA PRO A 459 -19.60 6.68 -10.83
C PRO A 459 -19.73 5.30 -10.16
N SER A 460 -19.08 5.12 -9.00
CA SER A 460 -19.13 3.88 -8.23
C SER A 460 -20.43 3.73 -7.42
N ASN A 461 -21.15 4.84 -7.21
CA ASN A 461 -22.45 4.85 -6.54
C ASN A 461 -23.54 4.24 -7.45
N GLN A 462 -24.19 3.18 -6.97
CA GLN A 462 -25.24 2.46 -7.71
C GLN A 462 -26.50 3.29 -7.97
N ASN A 463 -26.71 4.39 -7.22
CA ASN A 463 -27.82 5.33 -7.43
C ASN A 463 -27.61 6.27 -8.64
N ILE A 464 -26.43 6.20 -9.27
CA ILE A 464 -26.14 6.90 -10.52
C ILE A 464 -26.01 5.84 -11.61
N THR A 465 -26.99 5.85 -12.52
CA THR A 465 -27.07 4.84 -13.58
C THR A 465 -26.33 5.27 -14.85
N LYS A 466 -26.12 6.58 -15.00
CA LYS A 466 -25.54 7.18 -16.21
C LYS A 466 -24.02 7.22 -16.21
N GLU A 467 -23.43 6.96 -17.37
CA GLU A 467 -22.00 7.16 -17.58
C GLU A 467 -21.68 8.64 -17.85
N LEU A 468 -20.47 9.07 -17.52
CA LEU A 468 -19.96 10.41 -17.78
C LEU A 468 -19.03 10.38 -18.99
N HIS A 469 -19.45 10.99 -20.08
CA HIS A 469 -18.65 11.21 -21.28
C HIS A 469 -18.04 12.60 -21.19
N ILE A 470 -16.78 12.69 -20.76
CA ILE A 470 -16.09 13.97 -20.60
C ILE A 470 -15.26 14.22 -21.85
N GLU A 471 -15.70 15.18 -22.66
CA GLU A 471 -15.06 15.62 -23.89
C GLU A 471 -14.06 16.75 -23.59
N ALA A 472 -12.83 16.61 -24.08
CA ALA A 472 -11.73 17.54 -23.82
C ALA A 472 -10.80 17.67 -25.03
N LYS A 473 -10.13 18.82 -25.16
CA LYS A 473 -9.09 19.03 -26.18
C LYS A 473 -7.80 18.28 -25.81
N VAL A 474 -7.52 18.20 -24.51
CA VAL A 474 -6.39 17.47 -23.94
C VAL A 474 -6.88 16.54 -22.84
N THR A 475 -6.41 15.31 -22.87
CA THR A 475 -6.69 14.28 -21.85
C THR A 475 -5.38 13.86 -21.21
N ILE A 476 -5.32 13.89 -19.88
CA ILE A 476 -4.14 13.49 -19.10
C ILE A 476 -4.46 12.23 -18.28
N SER A 477 -3.73 11.15 -18.54
CA SER A 477 -3.68 9.99 -17.65
C SER A 477 -2.69 10.25 -16.51
N ALA A 478 -3.19 10.22 -15.28
CA ALA A 478 -2.40 10.37 -14.06
C ALA A 478 -2.84 9.36 -12.98
N CYS A 479 -3.18 8.14 -13.40
CA CYS A 479 -3.73 7.09 -12.54
C CYS A 479 -2.65 6.35 -11.72
N GLY A 480 -1.37 6.69 -11.90
CA GLY A 480 -0.22 6.01 -11.31
C GLY A 480 0.25 4.80 -12.14
N ALA A 481 1.46 4.32 -11.84
CA ALA A 481 2.15 3.30 -12.63
C ALA A 481 1.49 1.91 -12.64
N LEU A 482 0.46 1.70 -11.81
CA LEU A 482 -0.32 0.47 -11.84
C LEU A 482 -1.57 0.58 -12.71
N LEU A 483 -2.19 1.77 -12.79
CA LEU A 483 -3.53 1.92 -13.35
C LEU A 483 -3.55 2.70 -14.67
N THR A 484 -2.58 3.58 -14.92
CA THR A 484 -2.40 4.23 -16.22
C THR A 484 -2.26 3.22 -17.36
N PRO A 485 -1.41 2.19 -17.29
CA PRO A 485 -1.34 1.17 -18.36
C PRO A 485 -2.66 0.39 -18.53
N LEU A 486 -3.43 0.17 -17.45
CA LEU A 486 -4.72 -0.52 -17.54
C LEU A 486 -5.75 0.30 -18.31
N LEU A 487 -5.83 1.60 -18.02
CA LEU A 487 -6.72 2.51 -18.73
C LEU A 487 -6.33 2.63 -20.22
N MET A 488 -5.03 2.61 -20.52
CA MET A 488 -4.57 2.58 -21.91
C MET A 488 -4.96 1.28 -22.63
N HIS A 489 -4.76 0.12 -21.99
CA HIS A 489 -5.16 -1.17 -22.56
C HIS A 489 -6.68 -1.29 -22.75
N SER A 490 -7.49 -0.85 -21.78
CA SER A 490 -8.96 -0.86 -21.91
C SER A 490 -9.46 0.07 -23.02
N SER A 491 -8.66 1.07 -23.39
CA SER A 491 -8.93 1.99 -24.50
C SER A 491 -8.50 1.45 -25.87
N GLY A 492 -7.88 0.26 -25.91
CA GLY A 492 -7.44 -0.37 -27.16
C GLY A 492 -6.08 0.09 -27.69
N LEU A 493 -5.30 0.82 -26.88
CA LEU A 493 -3.92 1.18 -27.20
C LEU A 493 -3.00 -0.06 -27.18
N LYS A 494 -2.06 -0.15 -28.13
CA LYS A 494 -1.27 -1.35 -28.45
C LYS A 494 0.24 -1.14 -28.40
N ASN A 495 0.72 0.04 -28.01
CA ASN A 495 2.15 0.30 -27.89
C ASN A 495 2.77 -0.73 -26.92
N ARG A 496 3.80 -1.43 -27.39
CA ARG A 496 4.43 -2.55 -26.68
C ARG A 496 5.04 -2.17 -25.33
N ASN A 497 5.33 -0.88 -25.12
CA ASN A 497 5.92 -0.35 -23.90
C ASN A 497 4.86 -0.07 -22.82
N ILE A 498 3.57 -0.05 -23.15
CA ILE A 498 2.50 0.14 -22.17
C ILE A 498 2.48 -1.07 -21.22
N GLY A 499 2.57 -0.78 -19.92
CA GLY A 499 2.62 -1.75 -18.83
C GLY A 499 4.02 -2.35 -18.61
N GLN A 500 5.02 -2.09 -19.45
CA GLN A 500 6.38 -2.63 -19.31
C GLN A 500 7.25 -1.71 -18.46
N ASN A 501 8.45 -2.17 -18.07
CA ASN A 501 9.44 -1.35 -17.37
C ASN A 501 8.92 -0.82 -16.01
N LEU A 502 8.08 -1.62 -15.33
CA LEU A 502 7.60 -1.29 -14.00
C LEU A 502 8.74 -1.46 -13.00
N HIS A 503 9.18 -0.36 -12.39
CA HIS A 503 10.11 -0.36 -11.27
C HIS A 503 9.36 -0.20 -9.95
N LEU A 504 9.84 -0.89 -8.93
CA LEU A 504 9.11 -1.04 -7.66
C LEU A 504 9.87 -0.59 -6.41
N HIS A 505 11.18 -0.30 -6.46
CA HIS A 505 11.98 -0.14 -5.23
C HIS A 505 11.67 -1.23 -4.19
N PRO A 506 11.93 -2.50 -4.51
CA PRO A 506 11.59 -3.60 -3.63
C PRO A 506 12.25 -3.43 -2.25
N VAL A 507 11.50 -3.73 -1.20
CA VAL A 507 11.90 -3.49 0.19
C VAL A 507 12.03 -4.79 0.97
N LEU A 508 13.04 -4.83 1.83
CA LEU A 508 13.17 -5.80 2.91
C LEU A 508 13.18 -5.13 4.28
N MET A 509 12.77 -5.89 5.29
CA MET A 509 12.73 -5.43 6.66
C MET A 509 13.69 -6.24 7.54
N ALA A 510 14.47 -5.53 8.34
CA ALA A 510 15.06 -6.06 9.57
C ALA A 510 14.29 -5.48 10.76
N TRP A 511 14.24 -6.22 11.85
CA TRP A 511 13.62 -5.79 13.09
C TRP A 511 14.55 -5.99 14.28
N GLY A 512 14.39 -5.14 15.30
CA GLY A 512 15.10 -5.25 16.58
C GLY A 512 14.19 -4.90 17.75
N TYR A 513 14.25 -5.69 18.82
CA TYR A 513 13.44 -5.50 20.02
C TYR A 513 14.19 -4.70 21.10
N PHE A 514 13.52 -3.70 21.67
CA PHE A 514 14.07 -2.79 22.70
C PHE A 514 13.10 -2.66 23.89
N PRO A 515 13.17 -3.55 24.88
CA PRO A 515 12.25 -3.56 26.02
C PRO A 515 12.28 -2.23 26.78
N ASP A 516 11.13 -1.82 27.35
CA ASP A 516 11.02 -0.56 28.10
C ASP A 516 11.99 -0.52 29.30
N SER A 517 12.31 -1.67 29.91
CA SER A 517 13.20 -1.78 31.08
C SER A 517 14.64 -1.31 30.83
N ASP A 518 15.12 -1.41 29.59
CA ASP A 518 16.53 -1.18 29.24
C ASP A 518 16.71 -0.08 28.18
N SER A 519 15.63 0.60 27.78
CA SER A 519 15.67 1.51 26.64
C SER A 519 15.81 2.97 27.01
N LYS A 520 16.76 3.65 26.37
CA LYS A 520 16.91 5.11 26.42
C LYS A 520 16.01 5.84 25.40
N PHE A 521 15.30 5.09 24.55
CA PHE A 521 14.50 5.63 23.44
C PHE A 521 13.07 5.91 23.88
N LYS A 522 12.60 7.13 23.57
CA LYS A 522 11.23 7.59 23.88
C LYS A 522 10.23 7.17 22.79
N GLY A 523 8.95 7.09 23.15
CA GLY A 523 7.84 6.79 22.23
C GLY A 523 7.71 5.31 21.88
N LYS A 524 6.70 4.96 21.08
CA LYS A 524 6.46 3.60 20.57
C LYS A 524 6.70 3.51 19.06
N ALA A 525 6.78 2.29 18.53
CA ALA A 525 7.11 2.03 17.12
C ALA A 525 6.17 2.72 16.11
N TYR A 526 4.92 2.93 16.48
CA TYR A 526 3.89 3.54 15.63
C TYR A 526 3.71 5.05 15.89
N GLU A 527 4.53 5.67 16.73
CA GLU A 527 4.41 7.08 17.12
C GLU A 527 5.46 7.98 16.43
N GLY A 528 5.11 9.25 16.23
CA GLY A 528 6.04 10.29 15.79
C GLY A 528 6.20 10.46 14.28
N GLY A 529 7.24 11.19 13.86
CA GLY A 529 7.58 11.31 12.44
C GLY A 529 8.06 9.98 11.88
N ILE A 530 7.52 9.55 10.73
CA ILE A 530 7.77 8.20 10.18
C ILE A 530 9.15 8.09 9.54
N ILE A 531 9.43 8.84 8.46
CA ILE A 531 10.76 8.91 7.85
C ILE A 531 11.36 10.27 8.18
N THR A 532 12.20 10.33 9.22
CA THR A 532 12.93 11.55 9.62
C THR A 532 14.44 11.38 9.53
N SER A 533 14.92 10.14 9.44
CA SER A 533 16.32 9.75 9.30
C SER A 533 16.51 8.79 8.13
N VAL A 534 17.64 8.91 7.43
CA VAL A 534 18.06 7.99 6.36
C VAL A 534 19.56 7.71 6.45
N HIS A 535 19.94 6.46 6.22
CA HIS A 535 21.34 6.06 6.01
C HIS A 535 21.52 5.51 4.59
N LYS A 536 22.60 5.89 3.92
CA LYS A 536 22.95 5.37 2.58
C LYS A 536 24.02 4.31 2.74
N VAL A 537 23.72 3.10 2.29
CA VAL A 537 24.65 1.98 2.24
C VAL A 537 25.48 2.14 0.97
N VAL A 538 26.79 2.33 1.15
CA VAL A 538 27.73 2.61 0.05
C VAL A 538 28.61 1.39 -0.15
N GLY A 539 28.68 0.90 -1.39
CA GLY A 539 29.56 -0.20 -1.78
C GLY A 539 31.02 0.23 -1.94
N ASN A 540 31.91 -0.73 -2.16
CA ASN A 540 33.34 -0.47 -2.36
C ASN A 540 33.67 0.42 -3.57
N ASP A 541 32.76 0.50 -4.54
CA ASP A 541 32.85 1.36 -5.73
C ASP A 541 32.33 2.78 -5.48
N ASN A 542 32.09 3.15 -4.22
CA ASN A 542 31.48 4.41 -3.79
C ASN A 542 30.06 4.68 -4.33
N LYS A 543 29.38 3.66 -4.87
CA LYS A 543 27.97 3.79 -5.29
C LYS A 543 27.04 3.42 -4.15
N VAL A 544 25.91 4.12 -4.10
CA VAL A 544 24.83 3.78 -3.16
C VAL A 544 24.19 2.47 -3.62
N GLN A 545 24.30 1.45 -2.79
CA GLN A 545 23.68 0.14 -3.02
C GLN A 545 22.24 0.12 -2.51
N ALA A 546 22.00 0.72 -1.35
CA ALA A 546 20.69 0.79 -0.72
C ALA A 546 20.54 2.03 0.15
N ILE A 547 19.31 2.40 0.48
CA ILE A 547 18.99 3.33 1.57
C ILE A 547 18.25 2.58 2.68
N ILE A 548 18.54 2.98 3.92
CA ILE A 548 17.90 2.49 5.13
C ILE A 548 17.05 3.60 5.72
N GLU A 549 15.75 3.34 5.82
CA GLU A 549 14.74 4.22 6.41
C GLU A 549 13.92 3.43 7.44
N THR A 550 13.02 4.10 8.15
CA THR A 550 12.13 3.46 9.12
C THR A 550 10.68 3.52 8.64
N PRO A 551 9.96 2.40 8.57
CA PRO A 551 8.57 2.37 8.12
C PRO A 551 7.59 2.76 9.24
N SER A 552 6.32 2.98 8.91
CA SER A 552 5.22 2.90 9.88
C SER A 552 4.38 1.69 9.56
N LEU A 553 4.20 0.81 10.54
CA LEU A 553 3.35 -0.38 10.45
C LEU A 553 2.35 -0.33 11.60
N GLY A 554 1.06 -0.38 11.29
CA GLY A 554 0.05 -0.70 12.29
C GLY A 554 0.12 -2.17 12.70
N PRO A 555 -0.58 -2.57 13.78
CA PRO A 555 -0.56 -3.95 14.26
C PRO A 555 -1.04 -4.97 13.21
N ALA A 556 -1.99 -4.62 12.34
CA ALA A 556 -2.46 -5.49 11.28
C ALA A 556 -1.42 -5.66 10.16
N GLN A 557 -0.83 -4.56 9.67
CA GLN A 557 0.26 -4.62 8.70
C GLN A 557 1.45 -5.39 9.24
N TYR A 558 1.86 -5.14 10.49
CA TYR A 558 2.98 -5.84 11.14
C TYR A 558 2.73 -7.35 11.20
N SER A 559 1.56 -7.79 11.68
CA SER A 559 1.21 -9.20 11.75
C SER A 559 1.10 -9.86 10.36
N ALA A 560 0.65 -9.11 9.35
CA ALA A 560 0.56 -9.57 7.97
C ALA A 560 1.94 -9.79 7.32
N VAL A 561 2.96 -8.99 7.64
CA VAL A 561 4.32 -9.14 7.06
C VAL A 561 5.30 -9.93 7.92
N CYS A 562 4.99 -10.16 9.21
CA CYS A 562 5.83 -11.00 10.06
C CYS A 562 5.77 -12.47 9.63
N PRO A 563 6.90 -13.21 9.68
CA PRO A 563 6.88 -14.64 9.48
C PRO A 563 6.09 -15.33 10.60
N TRP A 564 5.41 -16.42 10.25
CA TRP A 564 4.71 -17.25 11.21
C TRP A 564 5.51 -18.55 11.40
N VAL A 565 5.98 -18.79 12.62
CA VAL A 565 6.69 -20.02 13.01
C VAL A 565 5.75 -20.95 13.78
N SER A 566 4.96 -20.38 14.70
CA SER A 566 3.93 -21.04 15.48
C SER A 566 2.93 -20.02 16.00
N GLY A 567 1.78 -20.48 16.52
CA GLY A 567 0.82 -19.60 17.18
C GLY A 567 1.40 -18.92 18.43
N LEU A 568 2.26 -19.64 19.18
CA LEU A 568 2.97 -19.10 20.33
C LEU A 568 3.99 -18.01 19.93
N ASP A 569 4.79 -18.25 18.88
CA ASP A 569 5.77 -17.28 18.37
C ASP A 569 5.06 -16.01 17.87
N MET A 570 3.93 -16.16 17.17
CA MET A 570 3.12 -15.02 16.72
C MET A 570 2.62 -14.17 17.89
N LYS A 571 2.06 -14.79 18.95
CA LYS A 571 1.67 -14.04 20.15
C LYS A 571 2.85 -13.36 20.82
N ALA A 572 4.02 -14.01 20.90
CA ALA A 572 5.23 -13.42 21.47
C ALA A 572 5.73 -12.20 20.70
N ARG A 573 5.69 -12.24 19.36
CA ARG A 573 6.02 -11.08 18.50
C ARG A 573 5.05 -9.94 18.72
N MET A 574 3.75 -10.23 18.74
CA MET A 574 2.72 -9.21 18.93
C MET A 574 2.82 -8.54 20.31
N LEU A 575 3.12 -9.28 21.39
CA LEU A 575 3.37 -8.67 22.71
C LEU A 575 4.59 -7.72 22.72
N LYS A 576 5.53 -7.90 21.80
CA LYS A 576 6.71 -7.03 21.62
C LYS A 576 6.48 -5.89 20.63
N PHE A 577 5.33 -5.82 19.96
CA PHE A 577 5.04 -4.95 18.82
C PHE A 577 5.44 -3.48 19.06
N SER A 578 4.90 -2.87 20.12
CA SER A 578 5.08 -1.43 20.39
C SER A 578 6.54 -1.01 20.62
N ARG A 579 7.42 -1.98 20.91
CA ARG A 579 8.85 -1.78 21.22
C ARG A 579 9.78 -2.54 20.26
N THR A 580 9.27 -2.87 19.07
CA THR A 580 10.06 -3.47 17.99
C THR A 580 10.32 -2.42 16.90
N ALA A 581 11.57 -2.00 16.75
CA ALA A 581 11.98 -1.07 15.70
C ALA A 581 12.18 -1.85 14.39
N HIS A 582 11.71 -1.27 13.28
CA HIS A 582 11.92 -1.81 11.93
C HIS A 582 12.80 -0.88 11.11
N MET A 583 13.63 -1.48 10.27
CA MET A 583 14.41 -0.79 9.26
C MET A 583 14.07 -1.38 7.91
N ILE A 584 13.69 -0.52 6.97
CA ILE A 584 13.47 -0.90 5.58
C ILE A 584 14.73 -0.65 4.77
N THR A 585 15.17 -1.68 4.05
CA THR A 585 16.22 -1.57 3.02
C THR A 585 15.56 -1.37 1.68
N ILE A 586 15.79 -0.22 1.06
CA ILE A 586 15.26 0.14 -0.25
C ILE A 586 16.43 0.18 -1.24
N ILE A 587 16.28 -0.48 -2.38
CA ILE A 587 17.28 -0.44 -3.46
C ILE A 587 16.78 0.35 -4.66
N ARG A 588 17.72 0.84 -5.47
CA ARG A 588 17.44 1.25 -6.84
C ARG A 588 17.49 0.01 -7.73
N ASP A 589 16.33 -0.53 -8.07
CA ASP A 589 16.23 -1.75 -8.85
C ASP A 589 16.65 -1.59 -10.31
N GLN A 590 17.43 -2.54 -10.80
CA GLN A 590 17.70 -2.74 -12.23
C GLN A 590 16.72 -3.74 -12.86
N GLY A 591 16.25 -4.70 -12.06
CA GLY A 591 15.11 -5.52 -12.39
C GLY A 591 13.88 -4.70 -12.72
N SER A 592 12.99 -5.30 -13.50
CA SER A 592 11.76 -4.64 -13.92
C SER A 592 10.60 -5.62 -13.96
N GLY A 593 9.41 -5.06 -13.89
CA GLY A 593 8.16 -5.77 -13.93
C GLY A 593 7.28 -5.34 -15.10
N LYS A 594 6.10 -5.95 -15.10
CA LYS A 594 5.03 -5.70 -16.06
C LYS A 594 3.68 -5.63 -15.36
N VAL A 595 2.88 -4.64 -15.73
CA VAL A 595 1.45 -4.58 -15.47
C VAL A 595 0.73 -5.22 -16.66
N HIS A 596 0.01 -6.31 -16.42
CA HIS A 596 -0.77 -7.01 -17.44
C HIS A 596 -2.18 -6.45 -17.54
N ALA A 597 -2.83 -6.69 -18.68
CA ALA A 597 -4.27 -6.50 -18.79
C ALA A 597 -5.00 -7.22 -17.64
N GLY A 598 -5.95 -6.51 -16.98
CA GLY A 598 -6.62 -7.00 -15.79
C GLY A 598 -5.94 -6.65 -14.45
N GLY A 599 -4.85 -5.89 -14.44
CA GLY A 599 -4.25 -5.36 -13.20
C GLY A 599 -3.31 -6.31 -12.47
N ARG A 600 -2.90 -7.42 -13.11
CA ARG A 600 -1.92 -8.35 -12.54
C ARG A 600 -0.52 -7.77 -12.70
N VAL A 601 0.32 -7.93 -11.68
CA VAL A 601 1.71 -7.47 -11.68
C VAL A 601 2.67 -8.66 -11.64
N THR A 602 3.64 -8.69 -12.53
CA THR A 602 4.80 -9.59 -12.44
C THR A 602 6.06 -8.76 -12.29
N TYR A 603 7.05 -9.24 -11.54
CA TYR A 603 8.29 -8.52 -11.33
C TYR A 603 9.47 -9.50 -11.30
N LYS A 604 10.59 -9.09 -11.89
CA LYS A 604 11.81 -9.91 -11.93
C LYS A 604 12.98 -9.10 -11.39
N PHE A 605 13.61 -9.64 -10.36
CA PHE A 605 14.87 -9.14 -9.82
C PHE A 605 16.05 -9.53 -10.71
N GLU A 606 16.98 -8.60 -10.91
CA GLU A 606 18.31 -8.91 -11.40
C GLU A 606 19.25 -9.28 -10.24
N GLU A 607 20.39 -9.87 -10.55
CA GLU A 607 21.29 -10.41 -9.51
C GLU A 607 21.87 -9.29 -8.61
N VAL A 608 22.18 -8.14 -9.21
CA VAL A 608 22.63 -6.94 -8.47
C VAL A 608 21.59 -6.42 -7.48
N ASP A 609 20.30 -6.57 -7.78
CA ASP A 609 19.21 -6.16 -6.87
C ASP A 609 19.27 -6.98 -5.59
N ARG A 610 19.47 -8.30 -5.74
CA ARG A 610 19.57 -9.22 -4.61
C ARG A 610 20.81 -8.97 -3.77
N GLN A 611 21.93 -8.65 -4.42
CA GLN A 611 23.18 -8.29 -3.73
C GLN A 611 23.02 -7.00 -2.92
N ASN A 612 22.43 -5.96 -3.51
CA ASN A 612 22.18 -4.69 -2.85
C ASN A 612 21.20 -4.82 -1.68
N LEU A 613 20.14 -5.62 -1.86
CA LEU A 613 19.18 -5.95 -0.80
C LEU A 613 19.86 -6.67 0.36
N ARG A 614 20.72 -7.66 0.08
CA ARG A 614 21.50 -8.38 1.10
C ARG A 614 22.43 -7.44 1.85
N ALA A 615 23.16 -6.57 1.13
CA ALA A 615 24.06 -5.60 1.72
C ALA A 615 23.33 -4.65 2.68
N GLY A 616 22.19 -4.09 2.24
CA GLY A 616 21.40 -3.20 3.10
C GLY A 616 20.73 -3.91 4.28
N LEU A 617 20.28 -5.15 4.11
CA LEU A 617 19.71 -5.93 5.21
C LEU A 617 20.75 -6.27 6.27
N ARG A 618 21.96 -6.67 5.86
CA ARG A 618 23.10 -6.88 6.79
C ARG A 618 23.45 -5.60 7.53
N GLN A 619 23.49 -4.47 6.82
CA GLN A 619 23.78 -3.17 7.43
C GLN A 619 22.68 -2.76 8.42
N SER A 620 21.41 -3.01 8.11
CA SER A 620 20.27 -2.76 9.02
C SER A 620 20.40 -3.56 10.32
N LEU A 621 20.73 -4.84 10.23
CA LEU A 621 20.95 -5.70 11.40
C LEU A 621 22.10 -5.20 12.27
N ARG A 622 23.24 -4.80 11.66
CA ARG A 622 24.36 -4.19 12.39
C ARG A 622 23.94 -2.91 13.12
N ILE A 623 23.18 -2.03 12.46
CA ILE A 623 22.68 -0.78 13.07
C ILE A 623 21.79 -1.10 14.27
N LEU A 624 20.87 -2.06 14.15
CA LEU A 624 19.98 -2.45 15.25
C LEU A 624 20.75 -3.02 16.45
N VAL A 625 21.73 -3.90 16.20
CA VAL A 625 22.61 -4.44 17.25
C VAL A 625 23.39 -3.31 17.92
N ALA A 626 24.02 -2.43 17.14
CA ALA A 626 24.79 -1.31 17.65
C ALA A 626 23.94 -0.29 18.42
N ALA A 627 22.65 -0.16 18.08
CA ALA A 627 21.70 0.68 18.82
C ALA A 627 21.32 0.08 20.19
N GLY A 628 21.65 -1.18 20.45
CA GLY A 628 21.39 -1.87 21.71
C GLY A 628 20.11 -2.72 21.71
N ALA A 629 19.71 -3.27 20.55
CA ALA A 629 18.62 -4.26 20.51
C ALA A 629 18.96 -5.46 21.39
N VAL A 630 17.96 -6.06 22.06
CA VAL A 630 18.18 -7.31 22.83
C VAL A 630 18.08 -8.56 21.95
N GLU A 631 17.35 -8.43 20.84
CA GLU A 631 17.13 -9.46 19.84
C GLU A 631 16.93 -8.76 18.49
N VAL A 632 17.50 -9.32 17.42
CA VAL A 632 17.32 -8.84 16.05
C VAL A 632 16.96 -9.98 15.12
N GLY A 633 16.30 -9.69 14.02
CA GLY A 633 15.96 -10.69 13.02
C GLY A 633 15.51 -10.12 11.68
N THR A 634 15.18 -11.03 10.78
CA THR A 634 14.66 -10.73 9.44
C THR A 634 13.20 -11.18 9.34
N HIS A 635 12.58 -10.94 8.19
CA HIS A 635 11.24 -11.43 7.85
C HIS A 635 11.27 -12.74 7.02
N ARG A 636 12.36 -13.51 7.13
CA ARG A 636 12.48 -14.84 6.48
C ARG A 636 11.46 -15.81 7.03
N SER A 637 10.94 -16.68 6.17
CA SER A 637 9.85 -17.64 6.46
C SER A 637 10.06 -18.48 7.72
N ASP A 638 11.30 -18.83 8.05
CA ASP A 638 11.71 -19.59 9.24
C ASP A 638 11.80 -18.77 10.53
N GLY A 639 11.59 -17.44 10.46
CA GLY A 639 11.68 -16.54 11.60
C GLY A 639 13.11 -16.27 12.08
N GLN A 640 14.09 -16.34 11.17
CA GLN A 640 15.52 -16.07 11.40
C GLN A 640 15.77 -14.87 12.35
N ARG A 641 16.45 -15.13 13.47
CA ARG A 641 16.75 -14.15 14.52
C ARG A 641 17.91 -14.60 15.41
N ILE A 642 18.48 -13.64 16.15
CA ILE A 642 19.55 -13.88 17.12
C ILE A 642 19.39 -12.96 18.34
N ARG A 643 19.77 -13.46 19.52
CA ARG A 643 19.85 -12.64 20.75
C ARG A 643 21.17 -11.86 20.74
N CYS A 644 21.12 -10.58 21.08
CA CYS A 644 22.28 -9.71 21.00
C CYS A 644 23.09 -9.68 22.31
N LYS A 645 22.47 -10.03 23.45
CA LYS A 645 23.15 -10.01 24.73
C LYS A 645 24.18 -11.14 24.82
N GLY A 646 25.45 -10.77 24.94
CA GLY A 646 26.56 -11.72 25.09
C GLY A 646 27.04 -12.34 23.78
N ILE A 647 26.57 -11.84 22.63
CA ILE A 647 27.02 -12.28 21.31
C ILE A 647 28.44 -11.78 21.04
N THR A 648 29.28 -12.63 20.47
CA THR A 648 30.60 -12.27 19.93
C THR A 648 30.48 -11.63 18.54
N ASN A 649 31.54 -10.97 18.07
CA ASN A 649 31.53 -10.42 16.71
C ASN A 649 31.50 -11.55 15.67
N GLU A 650 32.15 -12.67 15.95
CA GLU A 650 32.20 -13.85 15.09
C GLU A 650 30.80 -14.48 14.92
N GLU A 651 30.06 -14.67 16.02
CA GLU A 651 28.67 -15.16 15.97
C GLU A 651 27.73 -14.20 15.23
N LEU A 652 27.96 -12.89 15.38
CA LEU A 652 27.20 -11.89 14.63
C LEU A 652 27.48 -12.00 13.13
N GLU A 653 28.75 -12.11 12.71
CA GLU A 653 29.10 -12.26 11.29
C GLU A 653 28.58 -13.57 10.71
N GLU A 654 28.62 -14.68 11.45
CA GLU A 654 28.03 -15.96 11.02
C GLU A 654 26.50 -15.81 10.80
N PHE A 655 25.81 -15.15 11.71
CA PHE A 655 24.39 -14.84 11.54
C PHE A 655 24.14 -13.97 10.30
N LEU A 656 24.95 -12.93 10.08
CA LEU A 656 24.83 -12.06 8.92
C LEU A 656 25.13 -12.81 7.60
N ASP A 657 26.05 -13.77 7.62
CA ASP A 657 26.40 -14.60 6.46
C ASP A 657 25.25 -15.55 6.10
N SER A 658 24.50 -16.01 7.10
CA SER A 658 23.28 -16.81 6.92
C SER A 658 22.10 -16.04 6.29
N VAL A 659 22.18 -14.71 6.17
CA VAL A 659 21.21 -13.90 5.42
C VAL A 659 21.34 -14.26 3.94
N SER A 660 20.45 -15.14 3.47
CA SER A 660 20.53 -15.81 2.17
C SER A 660 19.88 -15.02 1.03
N MET A 661 20.18 -15.44 -0.21
CA MET A 661 19.58 -14.93 -1.44
C MET A 661 18.09 -15.28 -1.49
N LEU A 662 17.26 -14.25 -1.51
CA LEU A 662 15.83 -14.39 -1.27
C LEU A 662 15.12 -15.07 -2.42
N THR A 663 14.37 -16.10 -2.09
CA THR A 663 13.50 -16.79 -3.02
C THR A 663 12.06 -16.27 -2.90
N SER A 664 11.27 -16.41 -3.97
CA SER A 664 9.84 -16.08 -3.95
C SER A 664 9.07 -17.13 -3.14
N PRO A 665 7.94 -16.79 -2.48
CA PRO A 665 7.14 -17.79 -1.80
C PRO A 665 6.65 -18.91 -2.73
N LEU A 666 6.51 -18.66 -4.04
CA LEU A 666 6.17 -19.71 -5.01
C LEU A 666 7.37 -20.48 -5.59
N SER A 667 8.60 -20.17 -5.16
CA SER A 667 9.80 -20.89 -5.56
C SER A 667 9.96 -22.22 -4.82
N THR A 668 10.87 -23.08 -5.29
CA THR A 668 11.19 -24.36 -4.63
C THR A 668 12.06 -24.22 -3.37
N GLY A 669 12.57 -23.02 -3.06
CA GLY A 669 13.41 -22.79 -1.87
C GLY A 669 12.61 -22.78 -0.56
N GLU A 670 13.27 -23.20 0.52
CA GLU A 670 12.68 -23.29 1.87
C GLU A 670 12.72 -21.93 2.62
N ASN A 671 13.67 -21.07 2.25
CA ASN A 671 13.98 -19.80 2.90
C ASN A 671 13.57 -18.61 2.03
N TRP A 672 12.28 -18.26 2.06
CA TRP A 672 11.69 -17.20 1.24
C TRP A 672 11.30 -15.98 2.09
N VAL A 673 11.10 -14.84 1.42
CA VAL A 673 10.64 -13.58 2.03
C VAL A 673 9.59 -12.95 1.12
N VAL A 674 8.57 -12.34 1.72
CA VAL A 674 7.65 -11.43 1.01
C VAL A 674 8.26 -10.03 1.04
N HIS A 675 8.56 -9.50 -0.14
CA HIS A 675 8.99 -8.13 -0.30
C HIS A 675 7.80 -7.18 -0.21
N THR A 676 8.05 -5.92 0.14
CA THR A 676 7.02 -4.87 0.11
C THR A 676 7.45 -3.74 -0.81
N THR A 677 6.49 -2.93 -1.26
CA THR A 677 6.78 -1.71 -2.02
C THR A 677 5.65 -0.69 -1.85
N ALA A 678 6.03 0.58 -1.80
CA ALA A 678 5.12 1.73 -1.90
C ALA A 678 5.47 2.67 -3.07
N HIS A 679 6.44 2.29 -3.92
CA HIS A 679 6.96 3.13 -4.99
C HIS A 679 6.77 2.41 -6.33
N GLN A 680 5.84 2.87 -7.17
CA GLN A 680 5.60 2.28 -8.48
C GLN A 680 5.88 3.30 -9.58
N MET A 681 6.71 2.95 -10.55
CA MET A 681 7.13 3.87 -11.62
C MET A 681 7.47 3.16 -12.94
N GLY A 682 7.54 3.92 -14.02
CA GLY A 682 8.12 3.51 -15.31
C GLY A 682 7.24 2.65 -16.23
N SER A 683 6.02 2.31 -15.81
CA SER A 683 5.12 1.43 -16.56
C SER A 683 4.65 1.95 -17.93
N CYS A 684 4.86 3.24 -18.22
CA CYS A 684 4.59 3.89 -19.51
C CYS A 684 5.71 4.89 -19.80
N ARG A 685 6.97 4.46 -19.71
CA ARG A 685 8.14 5.35 -19.73
C ARG A 685 8.21 6.27 -20.97
N MET A 686 8.81 7.43 -20.77
CA MET A 686 9.29 8.27 -21.88
C MET A 686 10.33 7.53 -22.71
N GLY A 687 10.30 7.75 -24.02
CA GLY A 687 11.33 7.28 -24.93
C GLY A 687 11.52 8.26 -26.08
N ILE A 688 12.67 8.17 -26.73
CA ILE A 688 13.01 9.03 -27.89
C ILE A 688 12.17 8.72 -29.15
N ASN A 689 11.51 7.56 -29.17
CA ASN A 689 10.64 7.13 -30.27
C ASN A 689 9.60 6.09 -29.77
N GLU A 690 8.60 5.78 -30.60
CA GLU A 690 7.52 4.80 -30.30
C GLU A 690 8.04 3.40 -29.95
N LYS A 691 9.21 3.01 -30.45
CA LYS A 691 9.80 1.69 -30.17
C LYS A 691 10.38 1.62 -28.76
N GLU A 692 10.83 2.73 -28.20
CA GLU A 692 11.59 2.78 -26.95
C GLU A 692 10.78 3.26 -25.74
N GLY A 693 9.64 3.95 -25.96
CA GLY A 693 8.75 4.41 -24.90
C GLY A 693 7.27 4.32 -25.25
N ALA A 694 6.41 4.48 -24.24
CA ALA A 694 4.96 4.56 -24.41
C ALA A 694 4.52 6.00 -24.73
N VAL A 695 5.29 6.98 -24.24
CA VAL A 695 5.11 8.41 -24.47
C VAL A 695 6.40 9.05 -24.99
N ASP A 696 6.26 10.20 -25.63
CA ASP A 696 7.38 11.03 -26.04
C ASP A 696 7.93 11.86 -24.84
N GLU A 697 8.95 12.69 -25.09
CA GLU A 697 9.57 13.54 -24.07
C GLU A 697 8.65 14.66 -23.51
N ASN A 698 7.52 14.91 -24.18
CA ASN A 698 6.48 15.83 -23.73
C ASN A 698 5.35 15.09 -23.01
N GLY A 699 5.51 13.78 -22.78
CA GLY A 699 4.53 12.94 -22.11
C GLY A 699 3.31 12.62 -22.98
N GLU A 700 3.31 12.97 -24.27
CA GLU A 700 2.22 12.64 -25.19
C GLU A 700 2.39 11.20 -25.69
N THR A 701 1.31 10.44 -25.75
CA THR A 701 1.38 9.04 -26.21
C THR A 701 1.80 8.99 -27.67
N TRP A 702 2.59 7.97 -28.05
CA TRP A 702 2.96 7.79 -29.47
C TRP A 702 1.77 7.40 -30.35
N GLU A 703 0.72 6.79 -29.78
CA GLU A 703 -0.41 6.26 -30.54
C GLU A 703 -1.56 7.26 -30.72
N ALA A 704 -1.79 8.16 -29.76
CA ALA A 704 -2.94 9.06 -29.75
C ALA A 704 -2.55 10.53 -29.49
N GLU A 705 -2.92 11.39 -30.44
CA GLU A 705 -2.81 12.85 -30.31
C GLU A 705 -3.74 13.37 -29.21
N GLY A 706 -3.24 14.31 -28.40
CA GLY A 706 -4.02 14.94 -27.33
C GLY A 706 -4.15 14.08 -26.07
N LEU A 707 -3.52 12.90 -26.03
CA LEU A 707 -3.47 12.04 -24.85
C LEU A 707 -2.07 12.09 -24.23
N PHE A 708 -1.99 12.53 -22.98
CA PHE A 708 -0.74 12.69 -22.24
C PHE A 708 -0.71 11.83 -20.99
N VAL A 709 0.48 11.60 -20.44
CA VAL A 709 0.69 10.96 -19.15
C VAL A 709 1.48 11.90 -18.24
N CYS A 710 0.97 12.15 -17.04
CA CYS A 710 1.61 13.02 -16.05
C CYS A 710 1.60 12.34 -14.67
N ASP A 711 2.23 11.17 -14.56
CA ASP A 711 2.41 10.46 -13.29
C ASP A 711 3.73 9.68 -13.27
N ALA A 712 3.94 8.83 -12.26
CA ALA A 712 5.16 8.04 -12.12
C ALA A 712 5.42 7.05 -13.27
N SER A 713 4.42 6.73 -14.09
CA SER A 713 4.56 5.80 -15.22
C SER A 713 5.57 6.29 -16.25
N VAL A 714 5.77 7.61 -16.38
CA VAL A 714 6.62 8.20 -17.43
C VAL A 714 8.12 8.15 -17.11
N LEU A 715 8.50 7.83 -15.87
CA LEU A 715 9.90 7.86 -15.45
C LEU A 715 10.72 6.79 -16.20
N PRO A 716 11.92 7.12 -16.73
CA PRO A 716 12.70 6.17 -17.53
C PRO A 716 13.15 4.91 -16.77
N SER A 717 13.55 5.04 -15.51
CA SER A 717 14.01 3.94 -14.64
C SER A 717 13.71 4.23 -13.16
N ALA A 718 14.13 3.35 -12.26
CA ALA A 718 14.03 3.56 -10.81
C ALA A 718 14.80 4.83 -10.35
N VAL A 719 14.25 5.58 -9.39
CA VAL A 719 14.87 6.82 -8.88
C VAL A 719 15.93 6.56 -7.80
N GLY A 720 15.80 5.47 -7.05
CA GLY A 720 16.67 5.12 -5.91
C GLY A 720 16.39 5.90 -4.61
N VAL A 721 15.41 6.82 -4.61
CA VAL A 721 14.90 7.56 -3.44
C VAL A 721 13.39 7.70 -3.55
N ASN A 722 12.70 8.22 -2.52
CA ASN A 722 11.24 8.38 -2.55
C ASN A 722 10.81 9.26 -3.74
N PRO A 723 9.91 8.80 -4.62
CA PRO A 723 9.73 9.40 -5.94
C PRO A 723 8.81 10.63 -5.95
N MET A 724 8.25 11.06 -4.82
CA MET A 724 7.21 12.10 -4.80
C MET A 724 7.67 13.41 -5.45
N ILE A 725 8.86 13.90 -5.11
CA ILE A 725 9.41 15.14 -5.68
C ILE A 725 9.67 14.97 -7.18
N THR A 726 10.27 13.85 -7.58
CA THR A 726 10.54 13.52 -8.98
C THR A 726 9.26 13.50 -9.81
N VAL A 727 8.21 12.82 -9.33
CA VAL A 727 6.92 12.70 -10.05
C VAL A 727 6.24 14.05 -10.18
N GLN A 728 6.16 14.84 -9.10
CA GLN A 728 5.54 16.16 -9.14
C GLN A 728 6.32 17.12 -10.05
N SER A 729 7.65 17.08 -10.03
CA SER A 729 8.49 17.95 -10.86
C SER A 729 8.40 17.60 -12.34
N THR A 730 8.37 16.30 -12.67
CA THR A 730 8.12 15.85 -14.05
C THR A 730 6.74 16.32 -14.51
N ALA A 731 5.69 16.11 -13.72
CA ALA A 731 4.34 16.55 -14.06
C ALA A 731 4.24 18.07 -14.22
N TYR A 732 4.97 18.85 -13.41
CA TYR A 732 5.04 20.31 -13.51
C TYR A 732 5.57 20.75 -14.87
N CYS A 733 6.72 20.22 -15.29
CA CYS A 733 7.33 20.56 -16.59
C CYS A 733 6.43 20.14 -17.77
N LEU A 734 5.87 18.93 -17.73
CA LEU A 734 4.98 18.44 -18.78
C LEU A 734 3.72 19.33 -18.90
N SER A 735 3.09 19.63 -17.77
CA SER A 735 1.84 20.39 -17.75
C SER A 735 2.04 21.85 -18.18
N LYS A 736 3.21 22.43 -17.87
CA LYS A 736 3.59 23.75 -18.38
C LYS A 736 3.65 23.77 -19.91
N LYS A 737 4.35 22.81 -20.52
CA LYS A 737 4.41 22.67 -21.99
C LYS A 737 3.04 22.45 -22.62
N ILE A 738 2.19 21.61 -22.01
CA ILE A 738 0.82 21.37 -22.46
C ILE A 738 -0.01 22.67 -22.43
N ALA A 739 0.09 23.45 -21.36
CA ALA A 739 -0.60 24.73 -21.23
C ALA A 739 -0.15 25.75 -22.28
N GLU A 740 1.15 25.82 -22.55
CA GLU A 740 1.73 26.68 -23.60
C GLU A 740 1.25 26.28 -24.99
N SER A 741 1.25 24.99 -25.31
CA SER A 741 0.74 24.47 -26.59
C SER A 741 -0.74 24.81 -26.81
N LEU A 742 -1.58 24.71 -25.77
CA LEU A 742 -3.01 25.04 -25.88
C LEU A 742 -3.27 26.54 -26.04
N ARG A 743 -2.41 27.40 -25.49
CA ARG A 743 -2.50 28.86 -25.67
C ARG A 743 -2.15 29.28 -27.08
N GLN A 744 -1.19 28.62 -27.73
CA GLN A 744 -0.79 28.90 -29.11
C GLN A 744 -1.84 28.44 -30.15
N GLN A 745 -2.77 27.57 -29.76
CA GLN A 745 -3.88 27.10 -30.61
C GLN A 745 -5.17 27.94 -30.48
N LYS A 746 -5.23 28.87 -29.52
CA LYS A 746 -6.30 29.87 -29.39
C LYS A 746 -5.93 31.10 -30.21
#